data_AF-A0A9P9Y9A1-F1
#
_entry.id   AF-A0A9P9Y9A1-F1
#
_cell.length_a   1.000
_cell.length_b   1.000
_cell.length_c   1.000
_cell.angle_alpha   90.00
_cell.angle_beta   90.00
_cell.angle_gamma   90.00
#
_symmetry.space_group_name_H-M   'P 1'
#
loop_
_entity.id
_entity.type
_entity.pdbx_description
1 polymer ?
#
loop_
_entity_poly.entity_id
_entity_poly.type
_entity_poly.pdbx_seq_one_letter_code
_entity_poly.pdbx_strand_id
1 'polypeptide(L)'
;MNNFGVFEVASAKTTNAPGWAYVPDTGHRPTPTLAPTNRKRARNTAPGPSLGDLTARQEARLRKEVDALMNDGNRDNTIPLPGKRSQGKTSATRKILQSQKTFANHLDDFHAMQQAEATAAATAASSKRGSTLKNQIDMDTSMTDAPTVTKPHSPILKPLLTPFPPPHPGDDDPLLMSRVPSVPSDEEIRALLSHPPLTYLEARGTWNGNDAGKPPIRVFSLYFIMASEQVDPPKPAEGAPAQDLPVRQDKPKKEKAPKAKGKPGVELFELPEYIQHRLDVFNRIKERADAEIAAKPREEITIALPNGKEEKGTAWETTPGSIARNLSKSLFERTVISTVDGELWDLTRPLEKSCKLELLDFEHPEAKKVFWHSSAHVLGEACERRFGCYLCNGPPTTEPPGFYYDMANMGDKVVADEDKKALETIANSIVKDKQPFERLEMTKDELLEMFKYSKYKEYFINQRVPDGTKSTVYRCGPLIDLCRGPHVPTTGNIKAFSVLKNSAAYWLGNSDNESVQRISGISFPDKKALEEYKTFLAEAAKRNHRKIGQDQKLFFFDEMSPGSTFWLPHGTRIYNTLLKLMQEQYAKRGFQEVMSPNMYKSDLWKTSGHWGHYAENMFTFEVEKETYGLKPMNCPGHCRIFAHSDITYKDLPWRMADFGVLHRNEFSGALSGLTRVRRFQQDDAHIFCTVEQIRQEIGGAFDFLYAVYGLFGFEFKLKLSTRPEKYIGDIGVWNMAEDKLRQALDSFVEKIGSKWEENPGDGAFYGPKIDITVYDALKREFQCGTIQLDFNLPNRFKLRYLASKDEVLSESAVKDPELPAGYGRPVMIHRAVLGSFERMIGILTEHFAGKWPFWLSPRQVMVVPVMPKMNDYALEVQKIFSDKGIFIDADTSANTLQKKIRTAQLEQYNYIFVVGAEEENARTVNIRNRDDQATQKLGEMIAIQDALDGMLKLKEERRLGNKF
;
A
#
# COMPACT_ATOMS: atom_id res chain seq x y z
N MET A 1 -25.92 5.49 -8.71
CA MET A 1 -24.83 5.81 -9.66
C MET A 1 -23.75 6.58 -8.94
N ASN A 2 -22.61 5.94 -8.63
CA ASN A 2 -21.40 6.57 -8.08
C ASN A 2 -20.25 5.59 -8.34
N ASN A 3 -19.49 5.76 -9.42
CA ASN A 3 -18.33 4.92 -9.71
C ASN A 3 -17.25 5.71 -10.48
N PHE A 4 -16.36 6.36 -9.73
CA PHE A 4 -15.07 6.83 -10.22
C PHE A 4 -14.04 6.65 -9.09
N GLY A 5 -13.34 5.53 -9.11
CA GLY A 5 -12.19 5.29 -8.24
C GLY A 5 -11.02 6.16 -8.71
N VAL A 6 -10.80 7.31 -8.06
CA VAL A 6 -9.69 8.20 -8.41
C VAL A 6 -8.41 7.73 -7.73
N PHE A 7 -7.58 7.02 -8.49
CA PHE A 7 -6.29 6.50 -8.05
C PHE A 7 -5.35 7.61 -7.54
N GLU A 8 -4.59 7.31 -6.50
CA GLU A 8 -3.51 8.17 -6.01
C GLU A 8 -2.23 7.94 -6.80
N VAL A 9 -1.43 8.99 -6.99
CA VAL A 9 -0.15 8.91 -7.69
C VAL A 9 0.96 9.38 -6.75
N ALA A 10 1.87 8.48 -6.40
CA ALA A 10 3.06 8.85 -5.65
C ALA A 10 3.98 9.68 -6.55
N SER A 11 4.20 10.95 -6.19
CA SER A 11 5.05 11.87 -6.94
C SER A 11 6.53 11.51 -6.78
N ALA A 12 7.16 11.06 -7.88
CA ALA A 12 8.61 10.90 -7.97
C ALA A 12 9.30 12.28 -8.03
N LYS A 13 9.58 12.90 -6.86
CA LYS A 13 10.49 14.05 -6.69
C LYS A 13 10.84 14.34 -5.23
N THR A 14 11.37 13.35 -4.51
CA THR A 14 12.05 13.55 -3.22
C THR A 14 13.45 12.94 -3.26
N THR A 15 14.41 13.70 -3.78
CA THR A 15 15.83 13.35 -3.69
C THR A 15 16.32 13.49 -2.25
N ASN A 16 16.22 12.43 -1.46
CA ASN A 16 17.09 12.13 -0.32
C ASN A 16 16.80 10.73 0.24
N ALA A 17 17.62 9.75 -0.17
CA ALA A 17 17.78 8.47 0.50
C ALA A 17 19.29 8.17 0.62
N PRO A 18 19.78 7.69 1.78
CA PRO A 18 21.22 7.50 1.99
C PRO A 18 21.71 6.26 1.25
N GLY A 19 22.56 6.46 0.24
CA GLY A 19 23.18 5.39 -0.51
C GLY A 19 24.22 4.63 0.32
N TRP A 20 24.03 3.32 0.46
CA TRP A 20 25.05 2.39 0.95
C TRP A 20 25.13 1.21 -0.02
N ALA A 21 26.19 1.15 -0.81
CA ALA A 21 26.45 0.03 -1.71
C ALA A 21 26.88 -1.21 -0.93
N TYR A 22 26.22 -2.34 -1.18
CA TYR A 22 26.62 -3.63 -0.63
C TYR A 22 27.60 -4.32 -1.59
N VAL A 23 28.83 -4.57 -1.13
CA VAL A 23 29.83 -5.36 -1.85
C VAL A 23 29.73 -6.82 -1.40
N PRO A 24 29.67 -7.81 -2.31
CA PRO A 24 29.69 -9.22 -1.92
C PRO A 24 31.07 -9.61 -1.40
N ASP A 25 31.14 -10.15 -0.19
CA ASP A 25 32.38 -10.66 0.39
C ASP A 25 32.65 -12.10 -0.10
N THR A 26 33.70 -12.29 -0.89
CA THR A 26 34.05 -13.59 -1.49
C THR A 26 35.32 -14.18 -0.88
N GLY A 27 35.15 -15.28 -0.14
CA GLY A 27 36.05 -16.44 -0.17
C GLY A 27 37.54 -16.24 0.17
N HIS A 28 37.93 -16.62 1.39
CA HIS A 28 39.32 -16.70 1.86
C HIS A 28 40.22 -17.65 1.03
N ARG A 29 41.50 -17.27 0.85
CA ARG A 29 42.64 -18.20 0.64
C ARG A 29 43.88 -17.70 1.43
N PRO A 30 44.85 -18.57 1.80
CA PRO A 30 45.60 -18.41 3.06
C PRO A 30 47.14 -18.26 2.93
N THR A 31 47.78 -18.10 4.11
CA THR A 31 49.23 -18.26 4.45
C THR A 31 50.19 -17.08 4.20
N PRO A 32 51.38 -17.00 4.86
CA PRO A 32 51.87 -17.75 6.04
C PRO A 32 52.37 -16.86 7.22
N THR A 33 52.71 -17.51 8.32
CA THR A 33 53.37 -16.96 9.53
C THR A 33 54.79 -16.44 9.29
N LEU A 34 55.20 -15.38 10.02
CA LEU A 34 56.53 -15.28 10.64
C LEU A 34 56.62 -14.17 11.70
N ALA A 35 57.37 -14.45 12.76
CA ALA A 35 57.74 -13.57 13.87
C ALA A 35 59.13 -14.04 14.37
N PRO A 36 59.76 -13.43 15.39
CA PRO A 36 59.81 -12.03 15.80
C PRO A 36 61.28 -11.52 15.87
N THR A 37 61.51 -10.24 16.21
CA THR A 37 62.63 -9.73 17.05
C THR A 37 62.62 -8.18 17.03
N ASN A 38 63.16 -7.41 17.97
CA ASN A 38 63.26 -7.45 19.43
C ASN A 38 63.97 -6.13 19.87
N ARG A 39 63.62 -5.60 21.05
CA ARG A 39 64.45 -4.75 21.96
C ARG A 39 64.56 -3.21 21.82
N LYS A 40 63.98 -2.58 22.87
CA LYS A 40 64.60 -1.59 23.84
C LYS A 40 64.81 -0.14 23.33
N ARG A 41 64.75 0.92 24.16
CA ARG A 41 64.33 1.19 25.58
C ARG A 41 64.08 2.72 25.63
N ALA A 42 62.99 3.28 26.18
CA ALA A 42 62.42 3.26 27.54
C ALA A 42 62.95 4.36 28.51
N ARG A 43 62.02 5.11 29.12
CA ARG A 43 61.96 5.76 30.47
C ARG A 43 60.93 6.92 30.40
N ASN A 44 60.11 7.29 31.38
CA ASN A 44 59.62 6.78 32.68
C ASN A 44 58.27 7.55 32.93
N THR A 45 57.27 7.17 33.73
CA THR A 45 57.20 6.68 35.13
C THR A 45 55.94 5.79 35.37
N ALA A 46 55.76 5.23 36.58
CA ALA A 46 54.88 4.08 36.87
C ALA A 46 53.75 4.38 37.92
N PRO A 47 53.07 3.41 38.61
CA PRO A 47 51.64 3.12 38.37
C PRO A 47 50.71 3.13 39.61
N GLY A 48 49.41 2.84 39.43
CA GLY A 48 48.39 2.65 40.48
C GLY A 48 47.43 1.46 40.21
N PRO A 49 46.68 0.94 41.21
CA PRO A 49 46.30 -0.47 41.27
C PRO A 49 44.88 -0.87 40.81
N SER A 50 44.65 -2.20 40.78
CA SER A 50 43.46 -2.91 40.26
C SER A 50 42.26 -2.99 41.23
N LEU A 51 41.07 -3.29 40.68
CA LEU A 51 39.87 -3.62 41.45
C LEU A 51 40.04 -4.95 42.23
N GLY A 52 40.23 -4.81 43.54
CA GLY A 52 40.09 -5.84 44.57
C GLY A 52 39.90 -5.12 45.91
N ASP A 53 39.25 -5.78 46.86
CA ASP A 53 39.04 -5.32 48.26
C ASP A 53 37.98 -4.21 48.46
N LEU A 54 36.71 -4.63 48.56
CA LEU A 54 35.70 -3.88 49.30
C LEU A 54 35.92 -4.07 50.81
N THR A 55 35.78 -3.00 51.60
CA THR A 55 36.03 -3.07 53.05
C THR A 55 34.91 -3.81 53.79
N ALA A 56 35.23 -4.47 54.91
CA ALA A 56 34.27 -5.25 55.70
C ALA A 56 33.02 -4.45 56.16
N ARG A 57 33.09 -3.11 56.24
CA ARG A 57 31.93 -2.25 56.51
C ARG A 57 30.95 -2.16 55.33
N GLN A 58 31.43 -2.31 54.10
CA GLN A 58 30.61 -2.29 52.88
C GLN A 58 29.89 -3.64 52.70
N GLU A 59 30.56 -4.77 52.97
CA GLU A 59 29.91 -6.10 52.98
C GLU A 59 28.83 -6.22 54.07
N ALA A 60 29.11 -5.75 55.29
CA ALA A 60 28.13 -5.77 56.38
C ALA A 60 26.87 -4.94 56.08
N ARG A 61 27.01 -3.86 55.29
CA ARG A 61 25.89 -3.05 54.83
C ARG A 61 25.10 -3.75 53.72
N LEU A 62 25.78 -4.34 52.74
CA LEU A 62 25.16 -5.08 51.64
C LEU A 62 24.36 -6.29 52.15
N ARG A 63 24.89 -7.07 53.09
CA ARG A 63 24.12 -8.17 53.73
C ARG A 63 22.84 -7.66 54.38
N LYS A 64 22.91 -6.54 55.11
CA LYS A 64 21.75 -5.97 55.80
C LYS A 64 20.69 -5.40 54.85
N GLU A 65 21.09 -4.92 53.67
CA GLU A 65 20.17 -4.49 52.60
C GLU A 65 19.56 -5.70 51.86
N VAL A 66 20.28 -6.83 51.72
CA VAL A 66 19.75 -8.09 51.13
C VAL A 66 18.78 -8.81 52.07
N ASP A 67 19.08 -8.93 53.37
CA ASP A 67 18.18 -9.57 54.35
C ASP A 67 16.86 -8.81 54.52
N ALA A 68 16.87 -7.48 54.31
CA ALA A 68 15.66 -6.67 54.30
C ALA A 68 14.77 -6.95 53.08
N LEU A 69 15.36 -7.25 51.91
CA LEU A 69 14.63 -7.57 50.68
C LEU A 69 14.03 -8.98 50.68
N MET A 70 14.59 -9.92 51.45
CA MET A 70 14.11 -11.30 51.52
C MET A 70 12.92 -11.50 52.47
N ASN A 71 12.67 -10.58 53.41
CA ASN A 71 11.57 -10.68 54.38
C ASN A 71 10.22 -10.12 53.91
N ASP A 72 10.18 -9.30 52.86
CA ASP A 72 8.92 -8.76 52.29
C ASP A 72 8.17 -9.76 51.38
N GLY A 73 8.75 -10.93 51.11
CA GLY A 73 8.27 -11.88 50.10
C GLY A 73 7.17 -12.85 50.52
N ASN A 74 6.66 -12.80 51.76
CA ASN A 74 5.78 -13.86 52.27
C ASN A 74 4.61 -13.37 53.15
N ARG A 75 3.48 -13.02 52.51
CA ARG A 75 2.13 -13.03 53.11
C ARG A 75 1.03 -13.11 52.05
N ASP A 76 0.42 -14.28 52.01
CA ASP A 76 -0.96 -14.63 51.64
C ASP A 76 -1.84 -13.51 51.03
N ASN A 77 -2.16 -13.64 49.73
CA ASN A 77 -3.05 -12.74 48.99
C ASN A 77 -4.41 -13.40 48.76
N THR A 78 -5.39 -13.07 49.61
CA THR A 78 -6.82 -13.31 49.33
C THR A 78 -7.63 -12.02 49.57
N ILE A 79 -8.90 -12.05 49.10
CA ILE A 79 -9.98 -11.08 49.33
C ILE A 79 -9.83 -9.71 48.56
N PRO A 80 -10.86 -8.82 48.46
CA PRO A 80 -11.65 -8.70 47.22
C PRO A 80 -11.78 -7.27 46.64
N LEU A 81 -12.59 -7.12 45.58
CA LEU A 81 -13.19 -5.86 45.13
C LEU A 81 -14.33 -5.39 46.08
N PRO A 82 -14.85 -4.13 46.03
CA PRO A 82 -14.36 -2.89 45.38
C PRO A 82 -14.36 -1.63 46.31
N GLY A 83 -13.85 -0.47 45.88
CA GLY A 83 -14.10 0.81 46.57
C GLY A 83 -13.47 2.08 45.95
N LYS A 84 -14.26 3.14 45.75
CA LYS A 84 -13.79 4.47 45.26
C LYS A 84 -13.29 5.36 46.42
N ARG A 85 -12.11 5.98 46.31
CA ARG A 85 -11.89 7.44 46.50
C ARG A 85 -10.45 7.89 46.20
N SER A 86 -10.29 9.20 46.02
CA SER A 86 -9.07 9.91 45.60
C SER A 86 -8.17 10.33 46.76
N GLN A 87 -6.84 10.28 46.59
CA GLN A 87 -5.91 11.45 46.66
C GLN A 87 -4.42 11.03 46.64
N GLY A 88 -3.55 11.96 46.22
CA GLY A 88 -2.12 11.98 46.59
C GLY A 88 -1.15 11.16 45.73
N LYS A 89 -0.21 11.83 45.04
CA LYS A 89 0.96 11.16 44.44
C LYS A 89 1.93 10.74 45.55
N THR A 90 2.04 9.44 45.81
CA THR A 90 2.91 8.87 46.84
C THR A 90 4.39 8.96 46.48
N SER A 91 5.26 8.83 47.49
CA SER A 91 6.74 8.89 47.39
C SER A 91 7.32 7.99 46.28
N ALA A 92 6.72 6.83 46.03
CA ALA A 92 7.09 5.92 44.94
C ALA A 92 7.03 6.60 43.56
N THR A 93 6.03 7.42 43.29
CA THR A 93 5.87 8.18 42.04
C THR A 93 7.06 9.11 41.79
N ARG A 94 7.61 9.71 42.86
CA ARG A 94 8.75 10.65 42.78
C ARG A 94 10.06 9.90 42.51
N LYS A 95 10.24 8.70 43.08
CA LYS A 95 11.38 7.80 42.76
C LYS A 95 11.33 7.30 41.32
N ILE A 96 10.15 6.92 40.81
CA ILE A 96 9.99 6.46 39.41
C ILE A 96 10.36 7.57 38.42
N LEU A 97 9.84 8.80 38.61
CA LEU A 97 10.21 9.96 37.79
C LEU A 97 11.72 10.28 37.84
N GLN A 98 12.37 10.09 39.00
CA GLN A 98 13.80 10.30 39.14
C GLN A 98 14.61 9.22 38.38
N SER A 99 14.20 7.94 38.47
CA SER A 99 14.84 6.85 37.72
C SER A 99 14.67 7.00 36.19
N GLN A 100 13.50 7.44 35.72
CA GLN A 100 13.25 7.73 34.31
C GLN A 100 14.13 8.88 33.80
N LYS A 101 14.38 9.90 34.62
CA LYS A 101 15.27 11.00 34.26
C LYS A 101 16.74 10.57 34.21
N THR A 102 17.20 9.73 35.14
CA THR A 102 18.55 9.14 35.08
C THR A 102 18.73 8.23 33.86
N PHE A 103 17.69 7.47 33.49
CA PHE A 103 17.72 6.63 32.29
C PHE A 103 17.77 7.44 30.99
N ALA A 104 17.02 8.55 30.90
CA ALA A 104 17.08 9.46 29.76
C ALA A 104 18.49 10.06 29.59
N ASN A 105 19.08 10.58 30.67
CA ASN A 105 20.45 11.12 30.64
C ASN A 105 21.48 10.08 30.15
N HIS A 106 21.41 8.83 30.64
CA HIS A 106 22.31 7.77 30.16
C HIS A 106 22.10 7.39 28.69
N LEU A 107 20.89 7.55 28.16
CA LEU A 107 20.61 7.33 26.75
C LEU A 107 21.18 8.46 25.88
N ASP A 108 21.05 9.72 26.34
CA ASP A 108 21.65 10.89 25.69
C ASP A 108 23.19 10.82 25.70
N ASP A 109 23.81 10.44 26.82
CA ASP A 109 25.25 10.19 26.93
C ASP A 109 25.72 9.10 25.96
N PHE A 110 24.96 8.00 25.83
CA PHE A 110 25.26 6.90 24.91
C PHE A 110 25.17 7.34 23.44
N HIS A 111 24.17 8.16 23.09
CA HIS A 111 24.04 8.72 21.74
C HIS A 111 25.15 9.74 21.42
N ALA A 112 25.58 10.54 22.40
CA ALA A 112 26.73 11.43 22.26
C ALA A 112 28.04 10.66 22.03
N MET A 113 28.25 9.54 22.74
CA MET A 113 29.40 8.66 22.51
C MET A 113 29.39 8.03 21.11
N GLN A 114 28.24 7.56 20.61
CA GLN A 114 28.15 7.04 19.23
C GLN A 114 28.43 8.10 18.17
N GLN A 115 27.98 9.35 18.37
CA GLN A 115 28.31 10.45 17.46
C GLN A 115 29.81 10.81 17.49
N ALA A 116 30.46 10.75 18.66
CA ALA A 116 31.89 10.94 18.78
C ALA A 116 32.70 9.85 18.04
N GLU A 117 32.33 8.57 18.19
CA GLU A 117 32.97 7.47 17.45
C GLU A 117 32.77 7.59 15.93
N ALA A 118 31.57 7.92 15.47
CA ALA A 118 31.29 8.14 14.04
C ALA A 118 32.13 9.29 13.45
N THR A 119 32.31 10.38 14.21
CA THR A 119 33.11 11.54 13.80
C THR A 119 34.62 11.21 13.77
N ALA A 120 35.11 10.41 14.73
CA ALA A 120 36.48 9.92 14.74
C ALA A 120 36.77 8.99 13.54
N ALA A 121 35.84 8.09 13.21
CA ALA A 121 35.95 7.20 12.05
C ALA A 121 35.98 7.97 10.72
N ALA A 122 35.14 9.00 10.56
CA ALA A 122 35.15 9.86 9.38
C ALA A 122 36.47 10.64 9.21
N THR A 123 37.04 11.13 10.32
CA THR A 123 38.30 11.89 10.31
C THR A 123 39.50 11.01 9.94
N ALA A 124 39.51 9.74 10.36
CA ALA A 124 40.56 8.78 10.03
C ALA A 124 40.59 8.37 8.55
N ALA A 125 39.46 8.43 7.85
CA ALA A 125 39.36 8.08 6.42
C ALA A 125 39.96 9.16 5.48
N SER A 126 40.07 10.40 5.93
CA SER A 126 40.45 11.55 5.07
C SER A 126 41.97 11.74 4.90
N SER A 127 42.82 11.17 5.76
CA SER A 127 44.26 11.49 5.81
C SER A 127 45.19 10.57 4.98
N LYS A 128 44.66 9.61 4.22
CA LYS A 128 45.47 8.66 3.41
C LYS A 128 45.18 8.71 1.91
N ARG A 129 45.57 9.81 1.25
CA ARG A 129 45.89 9.84 -0.19
C ARG A 129 46.83 11.03 -0.48
N GLY A 130 48.11 10.76 -0.69
CA GLY A 130 49.09 11.80 -0.95
C GLY A 130 50.54 11.31 -1.03
N SER A 131 50.92 10.73 -2.18
CA SER A 131 52.25 10.83 -2.83
C SER A 131 52.41 9.73 -3.87
N THR A 132 53.02 10.08 -5.01
CA THR A 132 53.34 9.17 -6.11
C THR A 132 54.75 9.46 -6.55
N LEU A 133 55.59 8.44 -6.74
CA LEU A 133 56.92 8.57 -7.32
C LEU A 133 57.20 7.41 -8.30
N LYS A 134 58.14 7.67 -9.22
CA LYS A 134 58.28 7.04 -10.55
C LYS A 134 59.18 5.81 -10.59
N ASN A 135 59.13 5.17 -11.77
CA ASN A 135 60.12 4.33 -12.49
C ASN A 135 59.59 2.90 -12.69
N GLN A 136 59.28 2.42 -13.90
CA GLN A 136 60.10 2.26 -15.12
C GLN A 136 61.22 1.23 -14.93
N ILE A 137 61.13 0.10 -15.65
CA ILE A 137 62.21 -0.82 -16.06
C ILE A 137 61.66 -1.73 -17.18
N ASP A 138 62.44 -1.88 -18.25
CA ASP A 138 62.28 -2.83 -19.36
C ASP A 138 63.10 -4.11 -19.11
N MET A 139 62.87 -5.17 -19.92
CA MET A 139 63.86 -6.20 -20.30
C MET A 139 64.35 -7.18 -19.18
N ASP A 140 64.77 -8.44 -19.43
CA ASP A 140 64.73 -9.33 -20.62
C ASP A 140 65.01 -10.80 -20.16
N THR A 141 64.78 -11.82 -21.01
CA THR A 141 65.43 -13.18 -21.02
C THR A 141 65.34 -14.13 -19.77
N SER A 142 65.40 -15.48 -19.84
CA SER A 142 65.31 -16.48 -20.95
C SER A 142 65.40 -17.96 -20.43
N MET A 143 64.90 -18.95 -21.22
CA MET A 143 65.40 -20.37 -21.36
C MET A 143 65.22 -21.33 -20.13
N THR A 144 65.08 -22.69 -20.16
CA THR A 144 65.00 -23.83 -21.14
C THR A 144 64.70 -25.15 -20.34
N ASP A 145 64.20 -26.31 -20.82
CA ASP A 145 63.49 -26.74 -22.06
C ASP A 145 62.81 -28.15 -21.92
N ALA A 146 61.92 -28.51 -22.87
CA ALA A 146 61.70 -29.81 -23.56
C ALA A 146 61.37 -31.16 -22.83
N PRO A 147 60.80 -32.21 -23.51
CA PRO A 147 60.37 -32.33 -24.92
C PRO A 147 58.88 -32.77 -25.14
N THR A 148 58.55 -33.23 -26.36
CA THR A 148 57.24 -33.10 -27.05
C THR A 148 56.66 -34.42 -27.63
N VAL A 149 55.39 -34.39 -28.12
CA VAL A 149 54.70 -35.18 -29.22
C VAL A 149 53.18 -35.26 -28.89
N THR A 150 52.15 -35.05 -29.74
CA THR A 150 51.93 -34.46 -31.10
C THR A 150 50.47 -33.90 -31.20
N LYS A 151 49.95 -33.57 -32.39
CA LYS A 151 48.52 -33.18 -32.68
C LYS A 151 47.93 -34.04 -33.84
N PRO A 152 46.68 -33.80 -34.31
CA PRO A 152 46.42 -32.73 -35.31
C PRO A 152 45.16 -31.86 -35.06
N HIS A 153 45.01 -30.78 -35.84
CA HIS A 153 44.00 -29.72 -35.73
C HIS A 153 42.95 -29.75 -36.87
N SER A 154 41.80 -29.10 -36.66
CA SER A 154 40.97 -28.50 -37.73
C SER A 154 40.10 -27.36 -37.17
N PRO A 155 39.60 -26.41 -38.00
CA PRO A 155 39.73 -24.98 -37.65
C PRO A 155 38.43 -24.20 -37.40
N ILE A 156 38.58 -23.02 -36.80
CA ILE A 156 37.53 -22.01 -36.61
C ILE A 156 37.37 -21.18 -37.90
N LEU A 157 36.13 -20.96 -38.34
CA LEU A 157 35.77 -20.27 -39.59
C LEU A 157 35.83 -18.74 -39.48
N LYS A 158 36.11 -18.08 -40.62
CA LYS A 158 36.03 -16.62 -40.82
C LYS A 158 34.58 -16.19 -41.11
N PRO A 159 34.19 -14.93 -40.82
CA PRO A 159 32.90 -14.39 -41.22
C PRO A 159 32.81 -14.20 -42.74
N LEU A 160 31.66 -14.57 -43.32
CA LEU A 160 31.33 -14.36 -44.73
C LEU A 160 30.70 -12.99 -44.92
N LEU A 161 31.28 -12.18 -45.82
CA LEU A 161 30.66 -10.97 -46.37
C LEU A 161 29.83 -11.37 -47.59
N THR A 162 28.54 -11.07 -47.59
CA THR A 162 27.69 -11.10 -48.79
C THR A 162 27.73 -9.73 -49.50
N PRO A 163 27.77 -9.68 -50.84
CA PRO A 163 27.71 -8.42 -51.57
C PRO A 163 26.29 -7.82 -51.53
N PHE A 164 26.21 -6.49 -51.53
CA PHE A 164 24.94 -5.76 -51.62
C PHE A 164 24.23 -5.98 -52.97
N PRO A 165 22.89 -5.94 -53.02
CA PRO A 165 22.14 -5.92 -54.28
C PRO A 165 22.36 -4.60 -55.03
N PRO A 166 22.15 -4.58 -56.36
CA PRO A 166 22.26 -3.36 -57.16
C PRO A 166 21.17 -2.32 -56.80
N PRO A 167 21.45 -1.01 -57.00
CA PRO A 167 20.53 0.09 -56.69
C PRO A 167 19.22 0.03 -57.49
N HIS A 168 18.19 0.71 -56.97
CA HIS A 168 16.86 0.70 -57.56
C HIS A 168 16.76 1.77 -58.67
N PRO A 169 16.05 1.54 -59.79
CA PRO A 169 15.76 2.61 -60.74
C PRO A 169 14.94 3.69 -60.03
N GLY A 170 15.58 4.83 -59.73
CA GLY A 170 15.06 5.86 -58.83
C GLY A 170 16.14 6.59 -58.01
N ASP A 171 17.31 5.97 -57.81
CA ASP A 171 18.41 6.56 -57.01
C ASP A 171 19.14 7.75 -57.69
N ASP A 172 18.81 8.08 -58.95
CA ASP A 172 19.35 9.20 -59.73
C ASP A 172 18.38 10.41 -59.86
N ASP A 173 17.41 10.59 -58.94
CA ASP A 173 16.58 11.80 -58.91
C ASP A 173 17.36 13.01 -58.34
N PRO A 174 17.63 14.08 -59.13
CA PRO A 174 18.42 15.22 -58.66
C PRO A 174 17.74 16.06 -57.56
N LEU A 175 16.47 15.81 -57.24
CA LEU A 175 15.71 16.58 -56.24
C LEU A 175 15.83 16.06 -54.80
N LEU A 176 16.47 14.90 -54.57
CA LEU A 176 16.61 14.31 -53.22
C LEU A 176 17.98 14.55 -52.55
N MET A 177 18.94 15.17 -53.23
CA MET A 177 20.27 15.49 -52.69
C MET A 177 20.33 16.88 -52.02
N SER A 178 19.70 17.05 -50.84
CA SER A 178 20.15 18.09 -49.90
C SER A 178 19.87 17.76 -48.43
N ARG A 179 20.89 17.98 -47.58
CA ARG A 179 20.88 17.92 -46.09
C ARG A 179 20.86 16.53 -45.44
N VAL A 180 21.95 15.78 -45.63
CA VAL A 180 22.43 14.79 -44.65
C VAL A 180 23.81 15.24 -44.15
N PRO A 181 24.08 15.38 -42.84
CA PRO A 181 25.41 15.67 -42.32
C PRO A 181 26.36 14.48 -42.56
N SER A 182 27.62 14.76 -42.89
CA SER A 182 28.65 13.72 -43.07
C SER A 182 28.95 13.00 -41.75
N VAL A 183 29.09 11.67 -41.82
CA VAL A 183 29.54 10.85 -40.69
C VAL A 183 31.00 11.21 -40.34
N PRO A 184 31.37 11.35 -39.05
CA PRO A 184 32.75 11.59 -38.64
C PRO A 184 33.68 10.45 -39.06
N SER A 185 34.94 10.80 -39.31
CA SER A 185 36.02 9.84 -39.62
C SER A 185 36.38 8.95 -38.43
N ASP A 186 36.99 7.79 -38.70
CA ASP A 186 37.49 6.87 -37.67
C ASP A 186 38.52 7.51 -36.72
N GLU A 187 39.23 8.56 -37.17
CA GLU A 187 40.15 9.33 -36.31
C GLU A 187 39.39 10.26 -35.35
N GLU A 188 38.31 10.90 -35.79
CA GLU A 188 37.44 11.71 -34.92
C GLU A 188 36.71 10.83 -33.90
N ILE A 189 36.26 9.63 -34.30
CA ILE A 189 35.66 8.64 -33.39
C ILE A 189 36.69 8.16 -32.34
N ARG A 190 37.94 7.89 -32.74
CA ARG A 190 39.01 7.53 -31.78
C ARG A 190 39.40 8.69 -30.87
N ALA A 191 39.39 9.93 -31.35
CA ALA A 191 39.61 11.11 -30.52
C ALA A 191 38.52 11.26 -29.46
N LEU A 192 37.24 11.15 -29.85
CA LEU A 192 36.09 11.19 -28.93
C LEU A 192 36.15 10.10 -27.84
N LEU A 193 36.61 8.89 -28.19
CA LEU A 193 36.78 7.77 -27.25
C LEU A 193 38.05 7.86 -26.38
N SER A 194 38.93 8.84 -26.61
CA SER A 194 40.19 9.00 -25.86
C SER A 194 40.08 9.87 -24.60
N HIS A 195 38.95 10.55 -24.40
CA HIS A 195 38.73 11.39 -23.21
C HIS A 195 38.26 10.55 -22.00
N PRO A 196 38.80 10.79 -20.79
CA PRO A 196 38.30 10.16 -19.58
C PRO A 196 36.87 10.63 -19.27
N PRO A 197 36.02 9.80 -18.64
CA PRO A 197 34.62 10.15 -18.37
C PRO A 197 34.51 11.33 -17.41
N LEU A 198 33.68 12.31 -17.78
CA LEU A 198 33.33 13.46 -16.95
C LEU A 198 32.66 13.01 -15.65
N THR A 199 32.96 13.71 -14.56
CA THR A 199 32.28 13.48 -13.27
C THR A 199 30.83 13.97 -13.32
N TYR A 200 30.00 13.45 -12.41
CA TYR A 200 28.57 13.78 -12.31
C TYR A 200 28.27 15.29 -12.12
N LEU A 201 29.22 16.08 -11.61
CA LEU A 201 29.09 17.54 -11.53
C LEU A 201 29.46 18.26 -12.85
N GLU A 202 30.40 17.73 -13.63
CA GLU A 202 30.83 18.34 -14.90
C GLU A 202 29.78 18.13 -16.01
N ALA A 203 29.01 17.03 -15.94
CA ALA A 203 27.89 16.75 -16.83
C ALA A 203 26.67 17.70 -16.65
N ARG A 204 26.70 18.63 -15.67
CA ARG A 204 25.66 19.66 -15.45
C ARG A 204 26.07 21.07 -15.94
N GLY A 205 27.03 21.16 -16.86
CA GLY A 205 27.45 22.41 -17.49
C GLY A 205 26.32 23.12 -18.25
N THR A 206 26.16 24.43 -18.01
CA THR A 206 25.09 25.27 -18.55
C THR A 206 25.21 25.54 -20.06
N TRP A 207 24.08 25.56 -20.75
CA TRP A 207 23.97 25.99 -22.15
C TRP A 207 24.27 27.50 -22.29
N ASN A 208 25.44 27.83 -22.84
CA ASN A 208 25.82 29.21 -23.18
C ASN A 208 25.75 29.40 -24.71
N GLY A 209 24.59 29.82 -25.20
CA GLY A 209 24.43 30.27 -26.57
C GLY A 209 25.12 31.63 -26.77
N ASN A 210 25.97 31.74 -27.79
CA ASN A 210 26.56 33.01 -28.19
C ASN A 210 26.72 33.03 -29.71
N ASP A 211 25.65 33.38 -30.41
CA ASP A 211 25.74 33.87 -31.79
C ASP A 211 24.85 35.10 -31.99
N ALA A 212 25.50 36.18 -32.44
CA ALA A 212 24.98 37.47 -32.94
C ALA A 212 23.70 38.12 -32.33
N GLY A 213 23.87 39.14 -31.47
CA GLY A 213 22.79 40.10 -31.14
C GLY A 213 23.02 41.01 -29.90
N LYS A 214 23.84 42.06 -30.02
CA LYS A 214 24.20 43.04 -28.96
C LYS A 214 23.75 44.47 -29.34
N PRO A 215 23.81 45.52 -28.47
CA PRO A 215 23.83 45.62 -26.98
C PRO A 215 22.90 46.81 -26.50
N PRO A 216 23.15 47.61 -25.43
CA PRO A 216 23.77 47.43 -24.08
C PRO A 216 22.73 47.65 -22.93
N ILE A 217 22.98 47.59 -21.61
CA ILE A 217 23.90 48.34 -20.71
C ILE A 217 24.11 47.51 -19.41
N ARG A 218 25.31 46.96 -19.13
CA ARG A 218 26.35 47.44 -18.16
C ARG A 218 25.84 47.67 -16.71
N VAL A 219 26.05 46.83 -15.67
CA VAL A 219 27.22 46.07 -15.10
C VAL A 219 27.96 46.85 -13.97
N PHE A 220 28.52 46.11 -12.98
CA PHE A 220 29.49 46.45 -11.90
C PHE A 220 28.91 46.81 -10.48
N SER A 221 29.53 46.47 -9.32
CA SER A 221 30.79 45.72 -9.03
C SER A 221 30.89 45.17 -7.58
N LEU A 222 31.63 44.05 -7.44
CA LEU A 222 32.60 43.59 -6.41
C LEU A 222 32.67 44.11 -4.92
N TYR A 223 33.01 43.13 -4.04
CA TYR A 223 33.89 43.18 -2.83
C TYR A 223 33.38 43.91 -1.55
N PHE A 224 33.60 43.44 -0.30
CA PHE A 224 34.86 42.99 0.34
C PHE A 224 34.61 42.06 1.56
N ILE A 225 35.65 41.37 2.03
CA ILE A 225 35.73 40.67 3.34
C ILE A 225 36.40 41.60 4.38
N MET A 226 35.99 41.57 5.67
CA MET A 226 36.85 41.70 6.88
C MET A 226 35.99 41.53 8.15
N ALA A 227 36.63 41.33 9.31
CA ALA A 227 36.00 40.85 10.55
C ALA A 227 36.11 41.82 11.75
N SER A 228 35.36 41.50 12.81
CA SER A 228 35.58 41.81 14.25
C SER A 228 35.79 43.26 14.72
N GLU A 229 34.94 43.76 15.65
CA GLU A 229 35.23 43.84 17.11
C GLU A 229 34.07 44.48 17.91
N GLN A 230 34.10 44.35 19.25
CA GLN A 230 33.10 44.86 20.22
C GLN A 230 33.60 46.12 20.95
N VAL A 231 32.74 47.12 21.22
CA VAL A 231 32.86 48.07 22.37
C VAL A 231 31.46 48.61 22.78
N ASP A 232 31.15 48.64 24.09
CA ASP A 232 29.98 49.30 24.75
C ASP A 232 30.44 50.62 25.47
N PRO A 233 29.58 51.34 26.23
CA PRO A 233 28.45 52.22 25.90
C PRO A 233 28.74 53.69 26.33
N PRO A 234 27.75 54.62 26.43
CA PRO A 234 27.32 55.02 27.80
C PRO A 234 25.86 55.52 27.98
N LYS A 235 25.44 55.65 29.26
CA LYS A 235 24.22 56.36 29.75
C LYS A 235 24.55 57.76 30.28
N PRO A 236 23.54 58.65 30.38
CA PRO A 236 23.24 59.37 31.65
C PRO A 236 21.70 59.49 31.90
N ALA A 237 21.12 60.01 32.99
CA ALA A 237 21.44 60.15 34.43
C ALA A 237 20.10 60.52 35.18
N GLU A 238 20.08 60.61 36.52
CA GLU A 238 18.86 60.66 37.37
C GLU A 238 18.40 62.08 37.84
N GLY A 239 17.15 62.23 38.33
CA GLY A 239 16.69 63.41 39.12
C GLY A 239 15.16 63.60 39.27
N ALA A 240 14.68 63.91 40.48
CA ALA A 240 13.27 64.24 40.87
C ALA A 240 13.26 65.46 41.86
N PRO A 241 12.15 66.00 42.45
CA PRO A 241 10.73 65.57 42.48
C PRO A 241 9.59 66.67 42.46
N ALA A 242 8.33 66.20 42.46
CA ALA A 242 7.06 66.69 43.07
C ALA A 242 6.52 68.16 42.99
N GLN A 243 5.24 68.32 42.55
CA GLN A 243 4.15 69.08 43.23
C GLN A 243 2.74 68.77 42.64
N ASP A 244 1.66 69.25 43.28
CA ASP A 244 0.31 68.64 43.35
C ASP A 244 -0.77 68.99 42.27
N LEU A 245 -1.90 68.27 42.35
CA LEU A 245 -3.10 68.22 41.48
C LEU A 245 -3.98 69.50 41.47
N PRO A 246 -4.85 69.71 40.45
CA PRO A 246 -6.26 69.29 40.63
C PRO A 246 -7.01 68.70 39.40
N VAL A 247 -7.81 67.66 39.69
CA VAL A 247 -9.16 67.30 39.18
C VAL A 247 -9.53 67.40 37.68
N ARG A 248 -9.73 66.21 37.09
CA ARG A 248 -10.69 65.75 36.04
C ARG A 248 -11.39 66.78 35.11
N GLN A 249 -11.24 66.53 33.81
CA GLN A 249 -12.35 66.50 32.84
C GLN A 249 -12.26 65.22 31.98
N ASP A 250 -13.41 64.63 31.64
CA ASP A 250 -13.48 63.38 30.87
C ASP A 250 -13.14 63.58 29.39
N LYS A 251 -12.48 62.58 28.78
CA LYS A 251 -12.22 62.51 27.33
C LYS A 251 -12.74 61.20 26.72
N PRO A 252 -13.20 61.22 25.45
CA PRO A 252 -14.00 60.14 24.87
C PRO A 252 -13.23 58.85 24.63
N LYS A 253 -13.97 57.74 24.60
CA LYS A 253 -13.43 56.40 24.33
C LYS A 253 -12.79 56.32 22.95
N LYS A 254 -11.51 55.94 22.90
CA LYS A 254 -10.82 55.54 21.68
C LYS A 254 -11.41 54.23 21.17
N GLU A 255 -11.86 54.20 19.92
CA GLU A 255 -12.25 52.96 19.25
C GLU A 255 -11.05 52.01 19.16
N LYS A 256 -11.31 50.71 19.27
CA LYS A 256 -10.30 49.66 19.09
C LYS A 256 -10.48 49.04 17.70
N ALA A 257 -9.47 49.18 16.86
CA ALA A 257 -9.36 48.39 15.63
C ALA A 257 -9.44 46.88 15.94
N PRO A 258 -10.02 46.06 15.04
CA PRO A 258 -10.18 44.62 15.27
C PRO A 258 -8.81 43.92 15.32
N LYS A 259 -8.65 43.02 16.30
CA LYS A 259 -7.45 42.16 16.37
C LYS A 259 -7.55 41.03 15.36
N ALA A 260 -6.61 40.97 14.42
CA ALA A 260 -6.38 39.79 13.59
C ALA A 260 -6.13 38.56 14.49
N LYS A 261 -6.88 37.49 14.28
CA LYS A 261 -6.76 36.21 15.00
C LYS A 261 -5.97 35.21 14.15
N GLY A 262 -4.66 35.39 14.03
CA GLY A 262 -3.76 34.41 13.42
C GLY A 262 -2.58 34.13 14.33
N LYS A 263 -2.21 32.86 14.52
CA LYS A 263 -0.86 32.53 15.01
C LYS A 263 0.10 32.69 13.83
N PRO A 264 1.15 33.54 13.91
CA PRO A 264 2.07 33.71 12.81
C PRO A 264 2.69 32.36 12.39
N GLY A 265 2.58 32.02 11.11
CA GLY A 265 3.07 30.78 10.52
C GLY A 265 2.07 29.63 10.35
N VAL A 266 0.86 29.70 10.93
CA VAL A 266 -0.15 28.62 10.80
C VAL A 266 -1.18 28.91 9.71
N GLU A 267 -1.75 30.12 9.70
CA GLU A 267 -2.72 30.60 8.70
C GLU A 267 -2.07 31.68 7.82
N LEU A 268 -2.65 31.96 6.65
CA LEU A 268 -2.29 33.14 5.86
C LEU A 268 -2.51 34.43 6.66
N PHE A 269 -1.68 35.44 6.40
CA PHE A 269 -1.81 36.75 7.04
C PHE A 269 -3.07 37.50 6.57
N GLU A 270 -3.35 37.43 5.27
CA GLU A 270 -4.56 37.94 4.62
C GLU A 270 -5.22 36.80 3.85
N LEU A 271 -6.56 36.74 3.90
CA LEU A 271 -7.35 35.77 3.15
C LEU A 271 -7.59 36.26 1.72
N PRO A 272 -7.68 35.37 0.72
CA PRO A 272 -7.98 35.77 -0.65
C PRO A 272 -9.32 36.50 -0.82
N GLU A 273 -9.35 37.49 -1.72
CA GLU A 273 -10.53 38.32 -2.02
C GLU A 273 -11.77 37.50 -2.40
N TYR A 274 -11.59 36.36 -3.08
CA TYR A 274 -12.70 35.49 -3.48
C TYR A 274 -13.51 34.94 -2.29
N ILE A 275 -12.95 34.89 -1.09
CA ILE A 275 -13.67 34.47 0.12
C ILE A 275 -14.74 35.50 0.48
N GLN A 276 -14.39 36.79 0.47
CA GLN A 276 -15.35 37.87 0.75
C GLN A 276 -16.41 37.95 -0.35
N HIS A 277 -16.02 37.88 -1.62
CA HIS A 277 -16.94 37.88 -2.76
C HIS A 277 -18.00 36.76 -2.66
N ARG A 278 -17.60 35.52 -2.33
CA ARG A 278 -18.55 34.41 -2.10
C ARG A 278 -19.54 34.73 -0.97
N LEU A 279 -19.06 35.29 0.14
CA LEU A 279 -19.90 35.63 1.30
C LEU A 279 -20.93 36.71 0.95
N ASP A 280 -20.54 37.74 0.21
CA ASP A 280 -21.44 38.82 -0.19
C ASP A 280 -22.55 38.30 -1.13
N VAL A 281 -22.20 37.47 -2.11
CA VAL A 281 -23.17 36.82 -3.02
C VAL A 281 -24.09 35.86 -2.26
N PHE A 282 -23.55 35.08 -1.31
CA PHE A 282 -24.36 34.17 -0.48
C PHE A 282 -25.36 34.95 0.37
N ASN A 283 -24.93 35.99 1.10
CA ASN A 283 -25.82 36.78 1.96
C ASN A 283 -26.97 37.41 1.14
N ARG A 284 -26.64 38.04 0.00
CA ARG A 284 -27.60 38.64 -0.95
C ARG A 284 -28.70 37.66 -1.38
N ILE A 285 -28.35 36.40 -1.64
CA ILE A 285 -29.29 35.38 -2.10
C ILE A 285 -29.99 34.68 -0.93
N LYS A 286 -29.34 34.55 0.22
CA LYS A 286 -29.90 34.02 1.45
C LYS A 286 -31.05 34.89 1.96
N GLU A 287 -30.89 36.21 1.93
CA GLU A 287 -31.96 37.17 2.28
C GLU A 287 -33.22 36.98 1.40
N ARG A 288 -33.03 36.81 0.09
CA ARG A 288 -34.13 36.50 -0.85
C ARG A 288 -34.80 35.17 -0.52
N ALA A 289 -34.03 34.11 -0.32
CA ALA A 289 -34.54 32.78 -0.01
C ALA A 289 -35.28 32.72 1.34
N ASP A 290 -34.80 33.44 2.35
CA ASP A 290 -35.45 33.52 3.67
C ASP A 290 -36.79 34.28 3.58
N ALA A 291 -36.88 35.34 2.77
CA ALA A 291 -38.14 36.02 2.48
C ALA A 291 -39.13 35.10 1.73
N GLU A 292 -38.66 34.33 0.74
CA GLU A 292 -39.48 33.32 0.04
C GLU A 292 -40.01 32.24 0.98
N ILE A 293 -39.20 31.74 1.92
CA ILE A 293 -39.59 30.74 2.92
C ILE A 293 -40.54 31.34 3.97
N ALA A 294 -40.31 32.58 4.41
CA ALA A 294 -41.21 33.28 5.34
C ALA A 294 -42.61 33.47 4.77
N ALA A 295 -42.73 33.63 3.43
CA ALA A 295 -44.01 33.74 2.73
C ALA A 295 -44.73 32.40 2.48
N LYS A 296 -44.13 31.24 2.80
CA LYS A 296 -44.79 29.93 2.64
C LYS A 296 -45.87 29.70 3.70
N PRO A 297 -47.00 29.03 3.34
CA PRO A 297 -48.07 28.73 4.28
C PRO A 297 -47.59 27.78 5.39
N ARG A 298 -48.10 28.00 6.60
CA ARG A 298 -47.74 27.28 7.82
C ARG A 298 -48.84 26.28 8.16
N GLU A 299 -48.85 25.19 7.38
CA GLU A 299 -49.84 24.13 7.47
C GLU A 299 -49.45 23.10 8.54
N GLU A 300 -50.46 22.48 9.18
CA GLU A 300 -50.24 21.38 10.11
C GLU A 300 -49.85 20.11 9.35
N ILE A 301 -48.76 19.47 9.76
CA ILE A 301 -48.22 18.26 9.14
C ILE A 301 -48.07 17.13 10.16
N THR A 302 -48.25 15.89 9.68
CA THR A 302 -48.04 14.67 10.47
C THR A 302 -46.71 14.03 10.10
N ILE A 303 -45.87 13.77 11.11
CA ILE A 303 -44.58 13.12 10.96
C ILE A 303 -44.66 11.71 11.55
N ALA A 304 -44.59 10.69 10.70
CA ALA A 304 -44.58 9.29 11.13
C ALA A 304 -43.14 8.84 11.48
N LEU A 305 -42.97 8.25 12.66
CA LEU A 305 -41.70 7.73 13.17
C LEU A 305 -41.61 6.20 13.02
N PRO A 306 -40.41 5.59 13.00
CA PRO A 306 -40.24 4.15 12.72
C PRO A 306 -40.81 3.24 13.81
N ASN A 307 -41.09 3.78 15.00
CA ASN A 307 -41.73 3.09 16.12
C ASN A 307 -43.26 3.09 16.06
N GLY A 308 -43.85 3.55 14.95
CA GLY A 308 -45.31 3.65 14.77
C GLY A 308 -45.97 4.81 15.50
N LYS A 309 -45.20 5.74 16.08
CA LYS A 309 -45.73 7.00 16.62
C LYS A 309 -45.84 8.05 15.54
N GLU A 310 -46.80 8.95 15.71
CA GLU A 310 -46.96 10.16 14.91
C GLU A 310 -46.72 11.38 15.80
N GLU A 311 -45.93 12.32 15.29
CA GLU A 311 -45.71 13.64 15.89
C GLU A 311 -46.36 14.71 15.01
N LYS A 312 -46.94 15.74 15.63
CA LYS A 312 -47.49 16.90 14.91
C LYS A 312 -46.42 17.97 14.74
N GLY A 313 -46.42 18.62 13.58
CA GLY A 313 -45.53 19.74 13.28
C GLY A 313 -46.19 20.78 12.37
N THR A 314 -45.42 21.82 12.07
CA THR A 314 -45.81 22.92 11.18
C THR A 314 -44.88 22.94 9.98
N ALA A 315 -45.47 22.96 8.77
CA ALA A 315 -44.73 23.04 7.51
C ALA A 315 -43.81 24.28 7.47
N TRP A 316 -42.64 24.12 6.85
CA TRP A 316 -41.58 25.15 6.72
C TRP A 316 -41.00 25.65 8.06
N GLU A 317 -41.37 25.06 9.20
CA GLU A 317 -40.91 25.45 10.55
C GLU A 317 -40.33 24.26 11.33
N THR A 318 -41.05 23.15 11.40
CA THR A 318 -40.61 21.96 12.14
C THR A 318 -39.47 21.27 11.40
N THR A 319 -38.40 20.94 12.12
CA THR A 319 -37.20 20.27 11.58
C THR A 319 -37.02 18.87 12.20
N PRO A 320 -36.37 17.92 11.51
CA PRO A 320 -35.98 16.64 12.11
C PRO A 320 -35.17 16.81 13.40
N GLY A 321 -34.30 17.83 13.45
CA GLY A 321 -33.50 18.19 14.62
C GLY A 321 -34.33 18.68 15.81
N SER A 322 -35.41 19.42 15.58
CA SER A 322 -36.35 19.79 16.66
C SER A 322 -37.09 18.57 17.20
N ILE A 323 -37.56 17.66 16.33
CA ILE A 323 -38.23 16.42 16.75
C ILE A 323 -37.28 15.54 17.56
N ALA A 324 -36.06 15.29 17.05
CA ALA A 324 -35.03 14.53 17.75
C ALA A 324 -34.71 15.10 19.14
N ARG A 325 -34.65 16.44 19.27
CA ARG A 325 -34.38 17.14 20.53
C ARG A 325 -35.53 17.03 21.53
N ASN A 326 -36.77 17.13 21.05
CA ASN A 326 -37.98 16.98 21.87
C ASN A 326 -38.12 15.55 22.40
N LEU A 327 -37.80 14.54 21.58
CA LEU A 327 -37.77 13.13 21.99
C LEU A 327 -36.70 12.86 23.05
N SER A 328 -35.44 13.28 22.80
CA SER A 328 -34.44 13.45 23.88
C SER A 328 -33.20 14.21 23.42
N LYS A 329 -32.59 14.97 24.32
CA LYS A 329 -31.29 15.61 24.07
C LYS A 329 -30.21 14.63 23.61
N SER A 330 -30.16 13.42 24.19
CA SER A 330 -29.19 12.39 23.81
C SER A 330 -29.42 11.86 22.39
N LEU A 331 -30.68 11.74 21.94
CA LEU A 331 -31.01 11.37 20.57
C LEU A 331 -30.51 12.44 19.59
N PHE A 332 -30.80 13.73 19.85
CA PHE A 332 -30.27 14.82 19.02
C PHE A 332 -28.73 14.84 18.97
N GLU A 333 -28.04 14.58 20.08
CA GLU A 333 -26.56 14.58 20.13
C GLU A 333 -25.88 13.40 19.42
N ARG A 334 -26.57 12.26 19.25
CA ARG A 334 -26.06 11.09 18.48
C ARG A 334 -26.51 11.05 17.03
N THR A 335 -27.59 11.74 16.68
CA THR A 335 -28.11 11.76 15.30
C THR A 335 -27.17 12.58 14.43
N VAL A 336 -26.76 11.98 13.31
CA VAL A 336 -25.88 12.61 12.32
C VAL A 336 -26.72 13.26 11.22
N ILE A 337 -27.74 12.54 10.75
CA ILE A 337 -28.60 12.94 9.63
C ILE A 337 -30.00 12.31 9.76
N SER A 338 -30.96 12.73 8.94
CA SER A 338 -32.29 12.11 8.84
C SER A 338 -32.58 11.57 7.44
N THR A 339 -33.56 10.66 7.32
CA THR A 339 -34.27 10.42 6.06
C THR A 339 -35.69 10.95 6.15
N VAL A 340 -36.20 11.51 5.06
CA VAL A 340 -37.57 12.01 4.90
C VAL A 340 -38.15 11.36 3.65
N ASP A 341 -39.18 10.53 3.83
CA ASP A 341 -39.78 9.69 2.77
C ASP A 341 -38.75 8.81 2.00
N GLY A 342 -37.63 8.47 2.64
CA GLY A 342 -36.52 7.69 2.07
C GLY A 342 -35.37 8.51 1.47
N GLU A 343 -35.51 9.84 1.37
CA GLU A 343 -34.45 10.73 0.89
C GLU A 343 -33.62 11.31 2.06
N LEU A 344 -32.31 11.46 1.88
CA LEU A 344 -31.43 12.05 2.91
C LEU A 344 -31.73 13.56 3.10
N TRP A 345 -31.88 13.98 4.37
CA TRP A 345 -32.39 15.30 4.72
C TRP A 345 -31.63 15.90 5.91
N ASP A 346 -31.17 17.16 5.79
CA ASP A 346 -30.45 17.87 6.86
C ASP A 346 -31.32 17.99 8.13
N LEU A 347 -30.74 17.76 9.31
CA LEU A 347 -31.48 17.90 10.58
C LEU A 347 -31.98 19.32 10.85
N THR A 348 -31.43 20.33 10.17
CA THR A 348 -31.81 21.74 10.24
C THR A 348 -32.76 22.19 9.12
N ARG A 349 -32.98 21.38 8.07
CA ARG A 349 -33.88 21.71 6.97
C ARG A 349 -35.34 21.50 7.42
N PRO A 350 -36.21 22.52 7.35
CA PRO A 350 -37.62 22.37 7.71
C PRO A 350 -38.35 21.34 6.85
N LEU A 351 -39.33 20.66 7.43
CA LEU A 351 -40.21 19.73 6.73
C LEU A 351 -41.28 20.50 5.94
N GLU A 352 -41.49 20.10 4.69
CA GLU A 352 -42.33 20.85 3.74
C GLU A 352 -43.78 20.33 3.70
N LYS A 353 -44.01 19.10 4.15
CA LYS A 353 -45.28 18.35 4.12
C LYS A 353 -45.25 17.20 5.14
N SER A 354 -46.39 16.54 5.37
CA SER A 354 -46.47 15.28 6.11
C SER A 354 -45.58 14.19 5.47
N CYS A 355 -44.81 13.46 6.29
CA CYS A 355 -43.75 12.58 5.82
C CYS A 355 -43.42 11.45 6.82
N LYS A 356 -42.69 10.43 6.35
CA LYS A 356 -42.01 9.44 7.21
C LYS A 356 -40.60 9.94 7.55
N LEU A 357 -40.28 10.03 8.83
CA LEU A 357 -38.99 10.50 9.33
C LEU A 357 -38.20 9.37 9.99
N GLU A 358 -36.96 9.15 9.54
CA GLU A 358 -35.98 8.33 10.25
C GLU A 358 -34.81 9.19 10.73
N LEU A 359 -34.24 8.84 11.89
CA LEU A 359 -33.09 9.53 12.49
C LEU A 359 -31.90 8.57 12.50
N LEU A 360 -30.87 8.90 11.72
CA LEU A 360 -29.69 8.05 11.53
C LEU A 360 -28.54 8.52 12.42
N ASP A 361 -28.00 7.60 13.23
CA ASP A 361 -26.79 7.83 14.01
C ASP A 361 -25.51 7.56 13.19
N PHE A 362 -24.34 7.73 13.81
CA PHE A 362 -23.07 7.55 13.14
C PHE A 362 -22.81 6.10 12.68
N GLU A 363 -23.49 5.07 13.18
CA GLU A 363 -23.20 3.70 12.75
C GLU A 363 -23.79 3.36 11.37
N HIS A 364 -24.83 4.07 10.94
CA HIS A 364 -25.46 3.85 9.63
C HIS A 364 -24.51 4.23 8.47
N PRO A 365 -24.37 3.40 7.41
CA PRO A 365 -23.41 3.64 6.32
C PRO A 365 -23.57 5.00 5.61
N GLU A 366 -24.80 5.42 5.30
CA GLU A 366 -25.04 6.73 4.67
C GLU A 366 -24.74 7.90 5.63
N ALA A 367 -24.94 7.71 6.94
CA ALA A 367 -24.60 8.71 7.93
C ALA A 367 -23.07 8.88 8.07
N LYS A 368 -22.29 7.79 8.01
CA LYS A 368 -20.82 7.86 7.95
C LYS A 368 -20.35 8.69 6.75
N LYS A 369 -20.93 8.49 5.56
CA LYS A 369 -20.64 9.29 4.36
C LYS A 369 -20.96 10.78 4.57
N VAL A 370 -22.15 11.12 5.07
CA VAL A 370 -22.56 12.51 5.35
C VAL A 370 -21.66 13.18 6.41
N PHE A 371 -21.28 12.43 7.46
CA PHE A 371 -20.37 12.90 8.50
C PHE A 371 -18.98 13.21 7.92
N TRP A 372 -18.40 12.28 7.16
CA TRP A 372 -17.09 12.47 6.53
C TRP A 372 -17.10 13.54 5.44
N HIS A 373 -18.19 13.69 4.69
CA HIS A 373 -18.35 14.77 3.73
C HIS A 373 -18.38 16.16 4.41
N SER A 374 -19.02 16.25 5.59
CA SER A 374 -18.99 17.45 6.42
C SER A 374 -17.58 17.74 6.96
N SER A 375 -16.82 16.71 7.32
CA SER A 375 -15.41 16.85 7.69
C SER A 375 -14.50 17.23 6.52
N ALA A 376 -14.86 16.85 5.28
CA ALA A 376 -14.18 17.34 4.09
C ALA A 376 -14.32 18.86 3.95
N HIS A 377 -15.50 19.44 4.25
CA HIS A 377 -15.66 20.90 4.27
C HIS A 377 -14.80 21.57 5.36
N VAL A 378 -14.71 20.98 6.56
CA VAL A 378 -13.79 21.47 7.62
C VAL A 378 -12.32 21.43 7.16
N LEU A 379 -11.92 20.39 6.42
CA LEU A 379 -10.60 20.33 5.80
C LEU A 379 -10.43 21.41 4.71
N GLY A 380 -11.42 21.59 3.83
CA GLY A 380 -11.41 22.58 2.76
C GLY A 380 -11.22 24.01 3.29
N GLU A 381 -11.96 24.38 4.35
CA GLU A 381 -11.78 25.67 5.02
C GLU A 381 -10.38 25.81 5.64
N ALA A 382 -9.87 24.75 6.30
CA ALA A 382 -8.52 24.75 6.85
C ALA A 382 -7.45 24.93 5.76
N CYS A 383 -7.67 24.36 4.57
CA CYS A 383 -6.79 24.48 3.42
C CYS A 383 -6.86 25.87 2.75
N GLU A 384 -8.05 26.45 2.57
CA GLU A 384 -8.20 27.84 2.10
C GLU A 384 -7.48 28.82 3.05
N ARG A 385 -7.63 28.66 4.37
CA ARG A 385 -6.93 29.46 5.39
C ARG A 385 -5.41 29.26 5.42
N ARG A 386 -4.92 28.04 5.15
CA ARG A 386 -3.48 27.70 5.18
C ARG A 386 -2.74 28.11 3.91
N PHE A 387 -3.36 27.90 2.74
CA PHE A 387 -2.70 27.97 1.44
C PHE A 387 -3.29 29.01 0.48
N GLY A 388 -4.55 29.42 0.65
CA GLY A 388 -5.28 30.24 -0.33
C GLY A 388 -5.65 29.47 -1.60
N CYS A 389 -5.73 28.14 -1.49
CA CYS A 389 -5.92 27.22 -2.59
C CYS A 389 -7.33 27.24 -3.17
N TYR A 390 -7.46 26.86 -4.44
CA TYR A 390 -8.77 26.59 -5.05
C TYR A 390 -9.18 25.16 -4.72
N LEU A 391 -10.27 25.04 -3.97
CA LEU A 391 -10.92 23.76 -3.69
C LEU A 391 -11.50 23.18 -4.98
N CYS A 392 -11.20 21.90 -5.23
CA CYS A 392 -11.63 21.18 -6.43
C CYS A 392 -12.76 20.20 -6.09
N ASN A 393 -12.42 19.00 -5.59
CA ASN A 393 -13.36 17.92 -5.27
C ASN A 393 -13.07 17.35 -3.87
N GLY A 394 -14.11 17.11 -3.06
CA GLY A 394 -13.97 16.68 -1.66
C GLY A 394 -14.98 15.60 -1.20
N PRO A 395 -14.93 14.37 -1.76
CA PRO A 395 -15.89 13.33 -1.42
C PRO A 395 -15.51 12.57 -0.14
N PRO A 396 -16.50 11.96 0.55
CA PRO A 396 -16.23 10.92 1.53
C PRO A 396 -15.71 9.65 0.84
N THR A 397 -14.92 8.86 1.56
CA THR A 397 -14.40 7.56 1.14
C THR A 397 -14.84 6.47 2.11
N THR A 398 -15.27 5.33 1.58
CA THR A 398 -15.63 4.14 2.38
C THR A 398 -14.45 3.21 2.58
N GLU A 399 -13.62 3.05 1.55
CA GLU A 399 -12.44 2.18 1.54
C GLU A 399 -11.25 2.91 0.89
N PRO A 400 -10.28 3.43 1.67
CA PRO A 400 -10.27 3.51 3.13
C PRO A 400 -11.39 4.43 3.68
N PRO A 401 -11.87 4.21 4.91
CA PRO A 401 -12.87 5.07 5.54
C PRO A 401 -12.30 6.47 5.76
N GLY A 402 -13.12 7.50 5.57
CA GLY A 402 -12.76 8.90 5.77
C GLY A 402 -13.22 9.79 4.63
N PHE A 403 -12.36 10.71 4.21
CA PHE A 403 -12.59 11.66 3.14
C PHE A 403 -11.25 12.14 2.55
N TYR A 404 -11.29 12.79 1.40
CA TYR A 404 -10.18 13.61 0.94
C TYR A 404 -10.68 14.96 0.41
N TYR A 405 -9.74 15.89 0.19
CA TYR A 405 -9.99 17.10 -0.58
C TYR A 405 -8.84 17.33 -1.58
N ASP A 406 -9.20 17.50 -2.85
CA ASP A 406 -8.30 17.89 -3.95
C ASP A 406 -8.23 19.42 -4.07
N MET A 407 -7.00 19.95 -4.12
CA MET A 407 -6.72 21.38 -4.09
C MET A 407 -5.78 21.78 -5.22
N ALA A 408 -5.96 22.99 -5.74
CA ALA A 408 -5.11 23.55 -6.77
C ALA A 408 -4.77 25.02 -6.51
N ASN A 409 -4.07 25.66 -7.44
CA ASN A 409 -3.70 27.07 -7.39
C ASN A 409 -2.97 27.48 -6.08
N MET A 410 -1.90 26.76 -5.74
CA MET A 410 -1.07 27.06 -4.55
C MET A 410 0.26 27.74 -4.89
N GLY A 411 0.44 28.16 -6.15
CA GLY A 411 1.74 28.58 -6.69
C GLY A 411 2.75 27.44 -6.60
N ASP A 412 4.01 27.76 -6.27
CA ASP A 412 5.08 26.78 -6.09
C ASP A 412 4.99 25.98 -4.77
N LYS A 413 3.94 26.17 -3.97
CA LYS A 413 3.78 25.48 -2.67
C LYS A 413 3.24 24.07 -2.86
N VAL A 414 3.95 23.10 -2.29
CA VAL A 414 3.51 21.71 -2.15
C VAL A 414 3.16 21.45 -0.69
N VAL A 415 2.16 20.60 -0.43
CA VAL A 415 1.78 20.21 0.93
C VAL A 415 2.89 19.34 1.53
N ALA A 416 3.52 19.79 2.62
CA ALA A 416 4.54 19.05 3.33
C ALA A 416 3.95 18.22 4.48
N ASP A 417 4.73 17.28 5.04
CA ASP A 417 4.26 16.45 6.17
C ASP A 417 4.06 17.29 7.44
N GLU A 418 4.81 18.38 7.58
CA GLU A 418 4.71 19.37 8.65
C GLU A 418 3.36 20.13 8.60
N ASP A 419 2.78 20.33 7.41
CA ASP A 419 1.50 21.03 7.24
C ASP A 419 0.32 20.24 7.85
N LYS A 420 0.43 18.91 7.99
CA LYS A 420 -0.62 18.08 8.61
C LYS A 420 -1.00 18.61 9.99
N LYS A 421 -0.01 18.99 10.80
CA LYS A 421 -0.21 19.54 12.15
C LYS A 421 -0.79 20.96 12.13
N ALA A 422 -0.45 21.76 11.12
CA ALA A 422 -1.05 23.08 10.93
C ALA A 422 -2.54 22.96 10.55
N LEU A 423 -2.85 22.10 9.57
CA LEU A 423 -4.22 21.82 9.13
C LEU A 423 -5.07 21.22 10.25
N GLU A 424 -4.55 20.26 11.02
CA GLU A 424 -5.25 19.76 12.22
C GLU A 424 -5.48 20.86 13.25
N THR A 425 -4.55 21.80 13.43
CA THR A 425 -4.72 22.93 14.36
C THR A 425 -5.85 23.86 13.92
N ILE A 426 -5.96 24.14 12.61
CA ILE A 426 -7.01 24.99 12.04
C ILE A 426 -8.37 24.24 12.04
N ALA A 427 -8.41 22.98 11.62
CA ALA A 427 -9.62 22.15 11.68
C ALA A 427 -10.18 22.06 13.11
N ASN A 428 -9.32 21.88 14.13
CA ASN A 428 -9.75 21.89 15.53
C ASN A 428 -10.23 23.26 16.01
N SER A 429 -9.82 24.38 15.41
CA SER A 429 -10.37 25.70 15.72
C SER A 429 -11.77 25.88 15.11
N ILE A 430 -11.95 25.46 13.85
CA ILE A 430 -13.23 25.43 13.12
C ILE A 430 -14.28 24.58 13.86
N VAL A 431 -13.90 23.39 14.33
CA VAL A 431 -14.74 22.52 15.18
C VAL A 431 -15.13 23.20 16.49
N LYS A 432 -14.18 23.90 17.12
CA LYS A 432 -14.40 24.60 18.39
C LYS A 432 -15.35 25.80 18.24
N ASP A 433 -15.32 26.47 17.09
CA ASP A 433 -16.21 27.59 16.76
C ASP A 433 -17.66 27.12 16.52
N LYS A 434 -17.90 25.82 16.32
CA LYS A 434 -19.23 25.20 16.11
C LYS A 434 -20.04 25.88 15.00
N GLN A 435 -19.37 26.19 13.90
CA GLN A 435 -19.98 26.84 12.74
C GLN A 435 -21.19 26.00 12.24
N PRO A 436 -22.33 26.62 11.94
CA PRO A 436 -23.48 25.92 11.36
C PRO A 436 -23.20 25.59 9.88
N PHE A 437 -23.81 24.50 9.41
CA PHE A 437 -23.92 24.22 7.97
C PHE A 437 -25.22 24.85 7.44
N GLU A 438 -25.10 25.87 6.60
CA GLU A 438 -26.23 26.62 6.03
C GLU A 438 -26.41 26.24 4.55
N ARG A 439 -27.50 25.52 4.24
CA ARG A 439 -27.92 25.16 2.88
C ARG A 439 -28.57 26.36 2.19
N LEU A 440 -28.23 26.58 0.92
CA LEU A 440 -28.89 27.57 0.05
C LEU A 440 -29.05 27.02 -1.37
N GLU A 441 -30.19 27.26 -2.00
CA GLU A 441 -30.42 26.95 -3.42
C GLU A 441 -30.19 28.19 -4.28
N MET A 442 -29.43 28.01 -5.36
CA MET A 442 -28.98 29.07 -6.26
C MET A 442 -29.18 28.64 -7.72
N THR A 443 -29.47 29.60 -8.59
CA THR A 443 -29.53 29.37 -10.04
C THR A 443 -28.13 29.14 -10.62
N LYS A 444 -28.05 28.54 -11.82
CA LYS A 444 -26.77 28.32 -12.52
C LYS A 444 -25.94 29.61 -12.65
N ASP A 445 -26.56 30.73 -12.99
CA ASP A 445 -25.87 32.01 -13.20
C ASP A 445 -25.31 32.57 -11.89
N GLU A 446 -26.05 32.47 -10.79
CA GLU A 446 -25.59 32.89 -9.46
C GLU A 446 -24.44 32.01 -8.95
N LEU A 447 -24.43 30.72 -9.31
CA LEU A 447 -23.31 29.80 -9.01
C LEU A 447 -22.07 30.16 -9.83
N LEU A 448 -22.22 30.49 -11.11
CA LEU A 448 -21.13 30.96 -11.97
C LEU A 448 -20.57 32.30 -11.48
N GLU A 449 -21.42 33.26 -11.08
CA GLU A 449 -20.98 34.50 -10.42
C GLU A 449 -20.16 34.20 -9.15
N MET A 450 -20.70 33.39 -8.25
CA MET A 450 -20.07 33.05 -6.96
C MET A 450 -18.71 32.36 -7.13
N PHE A 451 -18.59 31.44 -8.10
CA PHE A 451 -17.41 30.60 -8.28
C PHE A 451 -16.50 30.98 -9.45
N LYS A 452 -16.70 32.17 -10.08
CA LYS A 452 -15.92 32.71 -11.23
C LYS A 452 -14.39 32.72 -11.08
N TYR A 453 -13.88 32.54 -9.87
CA TYR A 453 -12.44 32.46 -9.58
C TYR A 453 -11.87 31.04 -9.75
N SER A 454 -12.72 30.01 -9.80
CA SER A 454 -12.33 28.60 -9.76
C SER A 454 -12.89 27.83 -10.95
N LYS A 455 -12.05 27.69 -11.99
CA LYS A 455 -12.30 26.84 -13.17
C LYS A 455 -12.77 25.42 -12.82
N TYR A 456 -12.38 24.89 -11.66
CA TYR A 456 -12.78 23.57 -11.17
C TYR A 456 -14.25 23.52 -10.76
N LYS A 457 -14.74 24.58 -10.09
CA LYS A 457 -16.15 24.69 -9.69
C LYS A 457 -17.02 25.07 -10.89
N GLU A 458 -16.56 25.98 -11.75
CA GLU A 458 -17.21 26.29 -13.04
C GLU A 458 -17.39 25.04 -13.91
N TYR A 459 -16.35 24.19 -14.02
CA TYR A 459 -16.45 22.90 -14.73
C TYR A 459 -17.58 22.03 -14.18
N PHE A 460 -17.68 21.88 -12.85
CA PHE A 460 -18.77 21.10 -12.24
C PHE A 460 -20.15 21.74 -12.41
N ILE A 461 -20.25 23.07 -12.36
CA ILE A 461 -21.52 23.78 -12.61
C ILE A 461 -21.97 23.51 -14.05
N ASN A 462 -21.09 23.70 -15.03
CA ASN A 462 -21.40 23.52 -16.44
C ASN A 462 -21.74 22.06 -16.80
N GLN A 463 -21.08 21.09 -16.16
CA GLN A 463 -21.31 19.65 -16.39
C GLN A 463 -22.53 19.07 -15.64
N ARG A 464 -22.90 19.62 -14.47
CA ARG A 464 -23.86 18.98 -13.54
C ARG A 464 -25.10 19.81 -13.21
N VAL A 465 -25.16 21.06 -13.68
CA VAL A 465 -26.31 21.96 -13.54
C VAL A 465 -26.80 22.33 -14.94
N PRO A 466 -27.92 21.74 -15.41
CA PRO A 466 -28.53 22.11 -16.69
C PRO A 466 -28.94 23.59 -16.72
N ASP A 467 -28.99 24.19 -17.91
CA ASP A 467 -29.35 25.60 -18.07
C ASP A 467 -30.78 25.88 -17.58
N GLY A 468 -30.98 27.03 -16.95
CA GLY A 468 -32.25 27.40 -16.31
C GLY A 468 -32.59 26.63 -15.01
N THR A 469 -31.74 25.70 -14.54
CA THR A 469 -31.98 24.96 -13.29
C THR A 469 -31.24 25.55 -12.08
N LYS A 470 -31.54 25.00 -10.89
CA LYS A 470 -30.90 25.35 -9.62
C LYS A 470 -30.03 24.20 -9.11
N SER A 471 -29.02 24.54 -8.31
CA SER A 471 -28.27 23.60 -7.47
C SER A 471 -28.00 24.25 -6.12
N THR A 472 -27.55 23.46 -5.15
CA THR A 472 -27.26 23.94 -3.79
C THR A 472 -25.80 24.31 -3.59
N VAL A 473 -25.60 25.21 -2.64
CA VAL A 473 -24.33 25.41 -1.93
C VAL A 473 -24.53 25.17 -0.44
N TYR A 474 -23.44 24.85 0.26
CA TYR A 474 -23.40 24.84 1.71
C TYR A 474 -22.33 25.80 2.21
N ARG A 475 -22.72 26.68 3.12
CA ARG A 475 -21.81 27.54 3.87
C ARG A 475 -21.45 26.90 5.20
N CYS A 476 -20.18 26.97 5.56
CA CYS A 476 -19.63 26.62 6.87
C CYS A 476 -18.70 27.78 7.27
N GLY A 477 -19.23 28.70 8.09
CA GLY A 477 -18.50 29.92 8.47
C GLY A 477 -18.08 30.76 7.25
N PRO A 478 -16.76 30.94 6.99
CA PRO A 478 -16.26 31.64 5.81
C PRO A 478 -16.21 30.78 4.54
N LEU A 479 -16.23 29.45 4.65
CA LEU A 479 -16.26 28.55 3.49
C LEU A 479 -17.67 28.52 2.89
N ILE A 480 -17.74 28.63 1.56
CA ILE A 480 -18.94 28.31 0.78
C ILE A 480 -18.52 27.37 -0.35
N ASP A 481 -19.18 26.21 -0.43
CA ASP A 481 -18.86 25.15 -1.38
C ASP A 481 -20.07 24.68 -2.18
N LEU A 482 -19.85 24.34 -3.45
CA LEU A 482 -20.83 23.76 -4.36
C LEU A 482 -21.07 22.30 -3.97
N CYS A 483 -22.18 22.05 -3.29
CA CYS A 483 -22.45 20.77 -2.65
C CYS A 483 -23.95 20.46 -2.64
N ARG A 484 -24.32 19.22 -2.97
CA ARG A 484 -25.71 18.71 -2.89
C ARG A 484 -26.14 18.35 -1.47
N GLY A 485 -25.17 18.14 -0.58
CA GLY A 485 -25.40 17.75 0.80
C GLY A 485 -25.99 16.34 0.94
N PRO A 486 -26.62 16.04 2.08
CA PRO A 486 -26.75 16.91 3.24
C PRO A 486 -25.46 16.98 4.09
N HIS A 487 -25.50 17.76 5.17
CA HIS A 487 -24.42 17.91 6.14
C HIS A 487 -24.89 17.71 7.59
N VAL A 488 -23.93 17.54 8.51
CA VAL A 488 -24.18 17.55 9.96
C VAL A 488 -24.61 18.95 10.42
N PRO A 489 -25.32 19.11 11.56
CA PRO A 489 -25.82 20.43 11.99
C PRO A 489 -24.75 21.50 12.18
N THR A 490 -23.61 21.12 12.79
CA THR A 490 -22.51 22.05 13.09
C THR A 490 -21.16 21.34 13.00
N THR A 491 -20.08 22.09 12.79
CA THR A 491 -18.71 21.54 12.90
C THR A 491 -18.41 20.95 14.29
N GLY A 492 -19.13 21.37 15.33
CA GLY A 492 -19.04 20.84 16.69
C GLY A 492 -19.50 19.39 16.85
N ASN A 493 -20.19 18.82 15.86
CA ASN A 493 -20.51 17.38 15.80
C ASN A 493 -19.23 16.53 15.56
N ILE A 494 -18.19 17.11 14.96
CA ILE A 494 -16.93 16.45 14.60
C ILE A 494 -15.95 16.53 15.78
N LYS A 495 -16.13 15.69 16.81
CA LYS A 495 -15.36 15.80 18.07
C LYS A 495 -13.92 15.29 17.99
N ALA A 496 -13.58 14.56 16.92
CA ALA A 496 -12.24 14.07 16.64
C ALA A 496 -11.97 14.11 15.14
N PHE A 497 -10.81 14.63 14.74
CA PHE A 497 -10.39 14.85 13.37
C PHE A 497 -8.88 14.59 13.26
N SER A 498 -8.42 13.98 12.17
CA SER A 498 -6.99 13.81 11.89
C SER A 498 -6.70 13.79 10.39
N VAL A 499 -5.57 14.37 10.00
CA VAL A 499 -5.04 14.34 8.62
C VAL A 499 -4.13 13.13 8.47
N LEU A 500 -4.45 12.26 7.51
CA LEU A 500 -3.74 10.99 7.31
C LEU A 500 -2.53 11.13 6.38
N LYS A 501 -2.76 11.66 5.18
CA LYS A 501 -1.76 11.72 4.10
C LYS A 501 -2.06 12.83 3.10
N ASN A 502 -1.01 13.26 2.44
CA ASN A 502 -0.94 14.17 1.30
C ASN A 502 -0.40 13.37 0.10
N SER A 503 -0.89 13.64 -1.10
CA SER A 503 -0.45 12.99 -2.34
C SER A 503 -0.69 13.91 -3.54
N ALA A 504 -0.01 13.63 -4.65
CA ALA A 504 -0.39 14.21 -5.93
C ALA A 504 -1.53 13.37 -6.53
N ALA A 505 -2.49 14.05 -7.13
CA ALA A 505 -3.49 13.45 -8.00
C ALA A 505 -3.52 14.23 -9.32
N TYR A 506 -4.23 13.69 -10.31
CA TYR A 506 -4.52 14.39 -11.55
C TYR A 506 -5.97 14.86 -11.54
N TRP A 507 -6.23 16.06 -12.08
CA TRP A 507 -7.59 16.57 -12.18
C TRP A 507 -8.47 15.62 -13.02
N LEU A 508 -9.65 15.27 -12.48
CA LEU A 508 -10.56 14.24 -13.02
C LEU A 508 -9.95 12.83 -13.16
N GLY A 509 -8.76 12.57 -12.62
CA GLY A 509 -8.05 11.30 -12.76
C GLY A 509 -7.38 11.07 -14.13
N ASN A 510 -7.34 12.08 -15.02
CA ASN A 510 -6.65 11.99 -16.31
C ASN A 510 -5.24 12.61 -16.23
N SER A 511 -4.20 11.84 -16.56
CA SER A 511 -2.79 12.27 -16.58
C SER A 511 -2.49 13.44 -17.52
N ASP A 512 -3.33 13.68 -18.53
CA ASP A 512 -3.18 14.81 -19.46
C ASP A 512 -3.62 16.14 -18.83
N ASN A 513 -4.38 16.09 -17.73
CA ASN A 513 -4.78 17.27 -16.97
C ASN A 513 -3.72 17.67 -15.94
N GLU A 514 -3.85 18.89 -15.43
CA GLU A 514 -2.97 19.41 -14.38
C GLU A 514 -3.00 18.57 -13.08
N SER A 515 -1.88 18.58 -12.37
CA SER A 515 -1.79 17.92 -11.06
C SER A 515 -2.40 18.78 -9.96
N VAL A 516 -3.18 18.12 -9.10
CA VAL A 516 -3.80 18.70 -7.90
C VAL A 516 -3.21 18.04 -6.65
N GLN A 517 -3.20 18.74 -5.54
CA GLN A 517 -2.73 18.22 -4.25
C GLN A 517 -3.91 17.66 -3.46
N ARG A 518 -3.87 16.36 -3.19
CA ARG A 518 -4.89 15.63 -2.43
C ARG A 518 -4.48 15.50 -0.98
N ILE A 519 -5.34 15.94 -0.05
CA ILE A 519 -5.19 15.66 1.39
C ILE A 519 -6.31 14.73 1.83
N SER A 520 -5.95 13.58 2.41
CA SER A 520 -6.88 12.62 3.03
C SER A 520 -6.99 12.82 4.54
N GLY A 521 -8.19 12.70 5.08
CA GLY A 521 -8.47 12.82 6.51
C GLY A 521 -9.48 11.78 7.00
N ILE A 522 -9.58 11.68 8.32
CA ILE A 522 -10.58 10.86 9.02
C ILE A 522 -11.15 11.65 10.20
N SER A 523 -12.38 11.34 10.58
CA SER A 523 -13.06 12.00 11.68
C SER A 523 -14.12 11.12 12.31
N PHE A 524 -14.40 11.36 13.60
CA PHE A 524 -15.35 10.59 14.40
C PHE A 524 -16.17 11.49 15.35
N PRO A 525 -17.37 11.04 15.79
CA PRO A 525 -18.22 11.76 16.74
C PRO A 525 -17.66 11.76 18.18
N ASP A 526 -16.58 11.03 18.44
CA ASP A 526 -15.86 10.98 19.70
C ASP A 526 -14.37 10.63 19.51
N LYS A 527 -13.57 10.77 20.57
CA LYS A 527 -12.11 10.55 20.53
C LYS A 527 -11.69 9.09 20.69
N LYS A 528 -12.53 8.23 21.29
CA LYS A 528 -12.21 6.81 21.50
C LYS A 528 -12.19 6.09 20.15
N ALA A 529 -13.18 6.35 19.30
CA ALA A 529 -13.21 5.82 17.93
C ALA A 529 -11.97 6.23 17.09
N LEU A 530 -11.47 7.47 17.25
CA LEU A 530 -10.23 7.90 16.56
C LEU A 530 -8.98 7.16 17.08
N GLU A 531 -8.84 6.94 18.39
CA GLU A 531 -7.70 6.20 18.93
C GLU A 531 -7.79 4.70 18.63
N GLU A 532 -8.99 4.13 18.56
CA GLU A 532 -9.22 2.76 18.05
C GLU A 532 -8.82 2.65 16.57
N TYR A 533 -9.21 3.62 15.73
CA TYR A 533 -8.79 3.67 14.33
C TYR A 533 -7.28 3.85 14.15
N LYS A 534 -6.63 4.70 14.95
CA LYS A 534 -5.15 4.82 14.97
C LYS A 534 -4.46 3.53 15.40
N THR A 535 -5.02 2.83 16.40
CA THR A 535 -4.51 1.54 16.86
C THR A 535 -4.61 0.50 15.74
N PHE A 536 -5.75 0.42 15.07
CA PHE A 536 -5.97 -0.40 13.89
C PHE A 536 -4.99 -0.07 12.76
N LEU A 537 -4.77 1.21 12.43
CA LEU A 537 -3.77 1.62 11.44
C LEU A 537 -2.33 1.25 11.85
N ALA A 538 -1.98 1.33 13.13
CA ALA A 538 -0.66 0.94 13.63
C ALA A 538 -0.45 -0.59 13.57
N GLU A 539 -1.49 -1.38 13.79
CA GLU A 539 -1.47 -2.83 13.58
C GLU A 539 -1.41 -3.18 12.08
N ALA A 540 -2.16 -2.47 11.24
CA ALA A 540 -2.10 -2.59 9.78
C ALA A 540 -0.70 -2.28 9.22
N ALA A 541 -0.05 -1.23 9.70
CA ALA A 541 1.31 -0.87 9.31
C ALA A 541 2.34 -1.94 9.72
N LYS A 542 2.16 -2.60 10.87
CA LYS A 542 3.00 -3.75 11.30
C LYS A 542 2.78 -4.99 10.43
N ARG A 543 1.55 -5.20 9.95
CA ARG A 543 1.19 -6.33 9.09
C ARG A 543 1.48 -6.12 7.61
N ASN A 544 1.96 -4.95 7.17
CA ASN A 544 2.13 -4.65 5.75
C ASN A 544 3.15 -5.60 5.07
N HIS A 545 2.73 -6.30 4.02
CA HIS A 545 3.55 -7.32 3.36
C HIS A 545 4.85 -6.76 2.77
N ARG A 546 4.90 -5.48 2.37
CA ARG A 546 6.13 -4.86 1.84
C ARG A 546 7.19 -4.74 2.94
N LYS A 547 6.77 -4.35 4.15
CA LYS A 547 7.66 -4.28 5.31
C LYS A 547 8.11 -5.66 5.74
N ILE A 548 7.18 -6.59 5.95
CA ILE A 548 7.51 -7.97 6.36
C ILE A 548 8.36 -8.67 5.28
N GLY A 549 8.07 -8.44 4.00
CA GLY A 549 8.83 -8.97 2.88
C GLY A 549 10.28 -8.47 2.84
N GLN A 550 10.52 -7.21 3.22
CA GLN A 550 11.86 -6.67 3.43
C GLN A 550 12.52 -7.26 4.69
N ASP A 551 11.85 -7.20 5.84
CA ASP A 551 12.34 -7.68 7.15
C ASP A 551 12.73 -9.18 7.10
N GLN A 552 11.97 -10.00 6.37
CA GLN A 552 12.20 -11.44 6.19
C GLN A 552 12.98 -11.82 4.92
N LYS A 553 13.37 -10.83 4.09
CA LYS A 553 14.10 -11.04 2.82
C LYS A 553 13.36 -12.01 1.87
N LEU A 554 12.07 -11.76 1.66
CA LEU A 554 11.20 -12.56 0.76
C LEU A 554 11.27 -12.07 -0.69
N PHE A 555 11.26 -10.75 -0.90
CA PHE A 555 11.29 -10.14 -2.22
C PHE A 555 11.76 -8.68 -2.15
N PHE A 556 12.07 -8.11 -3.32
CA PHE A 556 12.19 -6.67 -3.51
C PHE A 556 11.56 -6.24 -4.86
N PHE A 557 11.51 -4.93 -5.09
CA PHE A 557 11.09 -4.31 -6.35
C PHE A 557 12.18 -3.32 -6.78
N ASP A 558 12.33 -3.13 -8.08
CA ASP A 558 13.36 -2.29 -8.68
C ASP A 558 12.76 -1.41 -9.79
N GLU A 559 13.28 -0.20 -9.96
CA GLU A 559 12.82 0.76 -10.99
C GLU A 559 13.13 0.28 -12.42
N MET A 560 14.07 -0.65 -12.60
CA MET A 560 14.35 -1.31 -13.89
C MET A 560 13.19 -2.19 -14.38
N SER A 561 12.29 -2.64 -13.50
CA SER A 561 11.08 -3.38 -13.88
C SER A 561 9.92 -3.06 -12.93
N PRO A 562 9.32 -1.85 -13.04
CA PRO A 562 8.31 -1.40 -12.10
C PRO A 562 7.11 -2.33 -12.07
N GLY A 563 6.68 -2.73 -10.88
CA GLY A 563 5.57 -3.69 -10.71
C GLY A 563 5.92 -5.12 -11.06
N SER A 564 7.20 -5.48 -11.21
CA SER A 564 7.68 -6.86 -11.32
C SER A 564 8.47 -7.24 -10.07
N THR A 565 8.13 -8.37 -9.46
CA THR A 565 8.73 -8.80 -8.18
C THR A 565 10.03 -9.56 -8.41
N PHE A 566 11.10 -9.14 -7.72
CA PHE A 566 12.31 -9.93 -7.57
C PHE A 566 12.18 -10.83 -6.35
N TRP A 567 11.92 -12.11 -6.59
CA TRP A 567 11.81 -13.11 -5.51
C TRP A 567 13.19 -13.49 -4.97
N LEU A 568 13.36 -13.35 -3.65
CA LEU A 568 14.55 -13.80 -2.93
C LEU A 568 14.39 -15.27 -2.52
N PRO A 569 15.46 -15.98 -2.08
CA PRO A 569 15.38 -17.42 -1.80
C PRO A 569 14.26 -17.83 -0.84
N HIS A 570 14.00 -17.03 0.22
CA HIS A 570 12.92 -17.31 1.16
C HIS A 570 11.52 -17.07 0.55
N GLY A 571 11.31 -16.03 -0.25
CA GLY A 571 10.05 -15.85 -0.97
C GLY A 571 9.80 -16.94 -2.00
N THR A 572 10.86 -17.38 -2.68
CA THR A 572 10.83 -18.49 -3.64
C THR A 572 10.46 -19.83 -2.98
N ARG A 573 10.92 -20.09 -1.74
CA ARG A 573 10.49 -21.25 -0.94
C ARG A 573 8.97 -21.25 -0.71
N ILE A 574 8.37 -20.11 -0.34
CA ILE A 574 6.92 -19.96 -0.18
C ILE A 574 6.19 -20.17 -1.52
N TYR A 575 6.65 -19.48 -2.57
CA TYR A 575 6.08 -19.55 -3.91
C TYR A 575 6.00 -20.99 -4.44
N ASN A 576 7.13 -21.71 -4.41
CA ASN A 576 7.21 -23.09 -4.89
C ASN A 576 6.36 -24.05 -4.04
N THR A 577 6.17 -23.75 -2.75
CA THR A 577 5.32 -24.55 -1.86
C THR A 577 3.85 -24.40 -2.21
N LEU A 578 3.40 -23.18 -2.54
CA LEU A 578 2.05 -22.92 -3.04
C LEU A 578 1.84 -23.51 -4.44
N LEU A 579 2.81 -23.38 -5.35
CA LEU A 579 2.76 -23.97 -6.69
C LEU A 579 2.59 -25.49 -6.61
N LYS A 580 3.42 -26.16 -5.79
CA LYS A 580 3.33 -27.61 -5.57
C LYS A 580 1.99 -28.03 -4.96
N LEU A 581 1.47 -27.29 -3.98
CA LEU A 581 0.13 -27.51 -3.42
C LEU A 581 -0.93 -27.49 -4.55
N MET A 582 -0.87 -26.50 -5.44
CA MET A 582 -1.82 -26.40 -6.54
C MET A 582 -1.68 -27.54 -7.55
N GLN A 583 -0.45 -27.89 -7.95
CA GLN A 583 -0.18 -29.04 -8.85
C GLN A 583 -0.70 -30.36 -8.27
N GLU A 584 -0.45 -30.65 -6.99
CA GLU A 584 -0.99 -31.84 -6.31
C GLU A 584 -2.52 -31.89 -6.33
N GLN A 585 -3.18 -30.74 -6.09
CA GLN A 585 -4.64 -30.66 -6.03
C GLN A 585 -5.28 -30.67 -7.42
N TYR A 586 -4.57 -30.20 -8.45
CA TYR A 586 -4.93 -30.32 -9.86
C TYR A 586 -4.87 -31.77 -10.33
N ALA A 587 -3.77 -32.48 -10.06
CA ALA A 587 -3.63 -33.89 -10.39
C ALA A 587 -4.74 -34.75 -9.73
N LYS A 588 -5.03 -34.51 -8.44
CA LYS A 588 -6.13 -35.18 -7.70
C LYS A 588 -7.54 -34.94 -8.30
N ARG A 589 -7.71 -33.93 -9.15
CA ARG A 589 -9.00 -33.57 -9.79
C ARG A 589 -8.99 -33.77 -11.31
N GLY A 590 -8.00 -34.48 -11.85
CA GLY A 590 -7.91 -34.78 -13.27
C GLY A 590 -7.71 -33.54 -14.15
N PHE A 591 -7.03 -32.51 -13.64
CA PHE A 591 -6.53 -31.41 -14.47
C PHE A 591 -5.22 -31.82 -15.12
N GLN A 592 -5.05 -31.42 -16.38
CA GLN A 592 -3.84 -31.60 -17.17
C GLN A 592 -3.10 -30.28 -17.24
N GLU A 593 -1.83 -30.26 -16.81
CA GLU A 593 -1.00 -29.06 -16.91
C GLU A 593 -0.54 -28.86 -18.36
N VAL A 594 -0.74 -27.66 -18.89
CA VAL A 594 -0.35 -27.24 -20.24
C VAL A 594 0.49 -25.97 -20.16
N MET A 595 1.35 -25.74 -21.15
CA MET A 595 2.15 -24.53 -21.26
C MET A 595 1.85 -23.82 -22.58
N SER A 596 1.37 -22.60 -22.50
CA SER A 596 1.06 -21.75 -23.66
C SER A 596 2.10 -20.62 -23.82
N PRO A 597 2.48 -20.22 -25.06
CA PRO A 597 3.42 -19.11 -25.30
C PRO A 597 3.09 -17.81 -24.54
N ASN A 598 4.13 -17.02 -24.25
CA ASN A 598 3.98 -15.73 -23.55
C ASN A 598 3.66 -14.55 -24.48
N MET A 599 3.83 -14.70 -25.79
CA MET A 599 3.80 -13.65 -26.80
C MET A 599 2.99 -14.13 -28.02
N TYR A 600 2.09 -13.29 -28.52
CA TYR A 600 1.23 -13.62 -29.67
C TYR A 600 1.02 -12.43 -30.60
N LYS A 601 0.76 -12.71 -31.88
CA LYS A 601 0.22 -11.73 -32.84
C LYS A 601 -1.09 -11.14 -32.32
N SER A 602 -1.33 -9.85 -32.62
CA SER A 602 -2.55 -9.14 -32.21
C SER A 602 -3.85 -9.82 -32.64
N ASP A 603 -3.82 -10.62 -33.72
CA ASP A 603 -4.97 -11.34 -34.25
C ASP A 603 -5.58 -12.35 -33.28
N LEU A 604 -4.80 -12.91 -32.34
CA LEU A 604 -5.36 -13.77 -31.28
C LEU A 604 -6.31 -12.98 -30.36
N TRP A 605 -5.93 -11.74 -30.05
CA TRP A 605 -6.70 -10.83 -29.19
C TRP A 605 -7.90 -10.24 -29.95
N LYS A 606 -7.77 -9.99 -31.26
CA LYS A 606 -8.90 -9.61 -32.13
C LYS A 606 -9.92 -10.75 -32.24
N THR A 607 -9.44 -11.98 -32.47
CA THR A 607 -10.27 -13.20 -32.55
C THR A 607 -11.02 -13.46 -31.24
N SER A 608 -10.32 -13.41 -30.10
CA SER A 608 -10.97 -13.58 -28.78
C SER A 608 -11.86 -12.41 -28.35
N GLY A 609 -11.74 -11.24 -28.99
CA GLY A 609 -12.48 -10.02 -28.66
C GLY A 609 -11.80 -9.11 -27.64
N HIS A 610 -10.76 -9.60 -26.95
CA HIS A 610 -10.00 -8.85 -25.95
C HIS A 610 -9.33 -7.58 -26.50
N TRP A 611 -8.98 -7.53 -27.79
CA TRP A 611 -8.34 -6.34 -28.36
C TRP A 611 -9.19 -5.07 -28.19
N GLY A 612 -10.51 -5.16 -28.43
CA GLY A 612 -11.42 -4.01 -28.32
C GLY A 612 -11.73 -3.55 -26.88
N HIS A 613 -11.33 -4.33 -25.87
CA HIS A 613 -11.62 -4.05 -24.45
C HIS A 613 -10.38 -3.94 -23.57
N TYR A 614 -9.23 -4.42 -24.04
CA TYR A 614 -8.05 -4.65 -23.20
C TYR A 614 -6.72 -4.17 -23.80
N ALA A 615 -6.67 -3.75 -25.08
CA ALA A 615 -5.42 -3.37 -25.74
C ALA A 615 -4.63 -2.27 -25.00
N GLU A 616 -5.30 -1.27 -24.43
CA GLU A 616 -4.68 -0.21 -23.61
C GLU A 616 -3.93 -0.76 -22.38
N ASN A 617 -4.44 -1.87 -21.82
CA ASN A 617 -3.88 -2.56 -20.65
C ASN A 617 -2.91 -3.70 -21.03
N MET A 618 -2.47 -3.78 -22.30
CA MET A 618 -1.52 -4.77 -22.79
C MET A 618 -0.16 -4.16 -23.10
N PHE A 619 0.91 -4.91 -22.80
CA PHE A 619 2.22 -4.61 -23.38
C PHE A 619 2.25 -5.10 -24.82
N THR A 620 2.34 -4.16 -25.76
CA THR A 620 2.39 -4.40 -27.21
C THR A 620 3.68 -3.85 -27.80
N PHE A 621 4.13 -4.44 -28.90
CA PHE A 621 5.34 -4.07 -29.63
C PHE A 621 5.29 -4.62 -31.06
N GLU A 622 6.11 -4.08 -31.95
CA GLU A 622 6.18 -4.54 -33.34
C GLU A 622 7.25 -5.61 -33.53
N VAL A 623 6.92 -6.62 -34.33
CA VAL A 623 7.85 -7.64 -34.83
C VAL A 623 7.54 -7.80 -36.31
N GLU A 624 8.54 -7.59 -37.19
CA GLU A 624 8.39 -7.77 -38.64
C GLU A 624 7.19 -7.01 -39.27
N LYS A 625 6.91 -5.79 -38.77
CA LYS A 625 5.76 -4.92 -39.14
C LYS A 625 4.38 -5.43 -38.69
N GLU A 626 4.33 -6.49 -37.87
CA GLU A 626 3.11 -6.94 -37.22
C GLU A 626 3.10 -6.54 -35.73
N THR A 627 1.93 -6.16 -35.22
CA THR A 627 1.76 -5.91 -33.78
C THR A 627 1.64 -7.22 -33.02
N TYR A 628 2.56 -7.44 -32.09
CA TYR A 628 2.54 -8.51 -31.09
C TYR A 628 2.19 -7.94 -29.70
N GLY A 629 1.84 -8.83 -28.77
CA GLY A 629 1.70 -8.47 -27.36
C GLY A 629 1.98 -9.62 -26.40
N LEU A 630 2.40 -9.27 -25.19
CA LEU A 630 2.51 -10.22 -24.08
C LEU A 630 1.11 -10.63 -23.61
N LYS A 631 0.92 -11.91 -23.25
CA LYS A 631 -0.40 -12.40 -22.84
C LYS A 631 -0.88 -11.77 -21.50
N PRO A 632 -2.09 -11.19 -21.43
CA PRO A 632 -2.69 -10.71 -20.19
C PRO A 632 -3.53 -11.79 -19.46
N MET A 633 -3.72 -12.95 -20.10
CA MET A 633 -4.52 -14.11 -19.67
C MET A 633 -4.17 -15.34 -20.54
N ASN A 634 -4.44 -16.57 -20.07
CA ASN A 634 -4.12 -17.79 -20.83
C ASN A 634 -5.26 -18.29 -21.75
N CYS A 635 -6.51 -17.87 -21.51
CA CYS A 635 -7.73 -18.42 -22.14
C CYS A 635 -7.65 -18.53 -23.69
N PRO A 636 -7.22 -17.48 -24.42
CA PRO A 636 -7.08 -17.56 -25.88
C PRO A 636 -6.02 -18.57 -26.35
N GLY A 637 -4.95 -18.78 -25.57
CA GLY A 637 -3.97 -19.84 -25.83
C GLY A 637 -4.56 -21.23 -25.63
N HIS A 638 -5.38 -21.42 -24.59
CA HIS A 638 -6.05 -22.70 -24.31
C HIS A 638 -7.11 -23.02 -25.37
N CYS A 639 -7.81 -22.02 -25.89
CA CYS A 639 -8.67 -22.18 -27.06
C CYS A 639 -7.90 -22.68 -28.29
N ARG A 640 -6.65 -22.22 -28.51
CA ARG A 640 -5.80 -22.73 -29.61
C ARG A 640 -5.31 -24.16 -29.37
N ILE A 641 -5.05 -24.55 -28.13
CA ILE A 641 -4.73 -25.95 -27.76
C ILE A 641 -5.95 -26.84 -28.02
N PHE A 642 -7.14 -26.45 -27.56
CA PHE A 642 -8.37 -27.19 -27.79
C PHE A 642 -8.67 -27.34 -29.29
N ALA A 643 -8.55 -26.25 -30.06
CA ALA A 643 -8.80 -26.25 -31.51
C ALA A 643 -7.79 -27.07 -32.34
N HIS A 644 -6.64 -27.45 -31.76
CA HIS A 644 -5.66 -28.31 -32.41
C HIS A 644 -5.96 -29.80 -32.26
N SER A 645 -6.74 -30.18 -31.24
CA SER A 645 -7.06 -31.57 -30.93
C SER A 645 -8.40 -32.02 -31.52
N ASP A 646 -8.48 -33.29 -31.93
CA ASP A 646 -9.73 -33.95 -32.28
C ASP A 646 -10.43 -34.44 -31.01
N ILE A 647 -11.42 -33.69 -30.54
CA ILE A 647 -12.11 -33.92 -29.27
C ILE A 647 -13.49 -34.54 -29.48
N THR A 648 -13.83 -35.54 -28.67
CA THR A 648 -15.16 -36.18 -28.63
C THR A 648 -15.87 -35.88 -27.32
N TYR A 649 -17.18 -36.13 -27.25
CA TYR A 649 -17.97 -36.00 -26.04
C TYR A 649 -17.45 -36.83 -24.84
N LYS A 650 -16.66 -37.89 -25.09
CA LYS A 650 -16.05 -38.75 -24.05
C LYS A 650 -14.81 -38.12 -23.40
N ASP A 651 -14.17 -37.20 -24.10
CA ASP A 651 -12.99 -36.49 -23.61
C ASP A 651 -13.39 -35.26 -22.76
N LEU A 652 -14.68 -34.90 -22.78
CA LEU A 652 -15.26 -33.85 -21.95
C LEU A 652 -15.80 -34.42 -20.62
N PRO A 653 -15.53 -33.78 -19.47
CA PRO A 653 -14.93 -32.45 -19.32
C PRO A 653 -13.40 -32.48 -19.39
N TRP A 654 -12.82 -31.71 -20.33
CA TRP A 654 -11.37 -31.56 -20.46
C TRP A 654 -10.89 -30.36 -19.65
N ARG A 655 -10.06 -30.63 -18.64
CA ARG A 655 -9.63 -29.65 -17.63
C ARG A 655 -8.16 -29.27 -17.86
N MET A 656 -7.90 -28.09 -18.42
CA MET A 656 -6.53 -27.56 -18.61
C MET A 656 -6.15 -26.64 -17.44
N ALA A 657 -4.93 -26.77 -16.91
CA ALA A 657 -4.32 -25.84 -15.96
C ALA A 657 -3.02 -25.27 -16.54
N ASP A 658 -2.72 -23.99 -16.33
CA ASP A 658 -1.53 -23.33 -16.88
C ASP A 658 -0.98 -22.29 -15.90
N PHE A 659 0.24 -22.53 -15.43
CA PHE A 659 0.98 -21.62 -14.56
C PHE A 659 1.83 -20.62 -15.37
N GLY A 660 1.35 -20.22 -16.55
CA GLY A 660 2.03 -19.32 -17.47
C GLY A 660 2.18 -17.90 -16.94
N VAL A 661 3.20 -17.22 -17.44
CA VAL A 661 3.51 -15.84 -17.03
C VAL A 661 2.58 -14.86 -17.76
N LEU A 662 1.91 -14.01 -17.00
CA LEU A 662 0.95 -13.03 -17.50
C LEU A 662 1.46 -11.61 -17.27
N HIS A 663 1.11 -10.71 -18.19
CA HIS A 663 1.52 -9.31 -18.15
C HIS A 663 0.34 -8.37 -18.41
N ARG A 664 0.15 -7.38 -17.54
CA ARG A 664 -0.86 -6.31 -17.67
C ARG A 664 -0.18 -4.97 -17.49
N ASN A 665 -0.43 -4.02 -18.39
CA ASN A 665 0.15 -2.68 -18.35
C ASN A 665 -0.61 -1.78 -17.35
N GLU A 666 -0.58 -2.18 -16.08
CA GLU A 666 -1.16 -1.41 -14.98
C GLU A 666 -0.51 -0.02 -14.87
N PHE A 667 -1.31 1.02 -14.59
CA PHE A 667 -0.81 2.37 -14.33
C PHE A 667 0.21 2.36 -13.18
N SER A 668 1.31 3.10 -13.34
CA SER A 668 2.42 3.11 -12.36
C SER A 668 1.98 3.50 -10.94
N GLY A 669 1.07 4.47 -10.81
CA GLY A 669 0.49 4.88 -9.51
C GLY A 669 -0.39 3.82 -8.85
N ALA A 670 -0.93 2.85 -9.60
CA ALA A 670 -1.76 1.77 -9.06
C ALA A 670 -0.94 0.58 -8.53
N LEU A 671 0.38 0.53 -8.78
CA LEU A 671 1.25 -0.56 -8.35
C LEU A 671 1.42 -0.56 -6.83
N SER A 672 1.21 -1.71 -6.19
CA SER A 672 1.14 -1.80 -4.73
C SER A 672 1.73 -3.12 -4.22
N GLY A 673 3.07 -3.14 -4.10
CA GLY A 673 3.80 -4.33 -3.64
C GLY A 673 3.38 -5.57 -4.43
N LEU A 674 2.98 -6.63 -3.74
CA LEU A 674 2.52 -7.88 -4.34
C LEU A 674 1.03 -7.89 -4.73
N THR A 675 0.19 -6.98 -4.23
CA THR A 675 -1.27 -7.08 -4.43
C THR A 675 -1.74 -6.55 -5.78
N ARG A 676 -0.95 -5.65 -6.40
CA ARG A 676 -1.13 -5.14 -7.77
C ARG A 676 0.22 -4.94 -8.46
N VAL A 677 0.46 -5.76 -9.48
CA VAL A 677 1.73 -5.97 -10.20
C VAL A 677 1.49 -6.03 -11.71
N ARG A 678 2.53 -5.75 -12.50
CA ARG A 678 2.50 -5.81 -13.98
C ARG A 678 2.81 -7.21 -14.50
N ARG A 679 3.81 -7.89 -13.94
CA ARG A 679 4.07 -9.33 -14.14
C ARG A 679 3.45 -10.12 -13.01
N PHE A 680 2.71 -11.16 -13.34
CA PHE A 680 2.16 -12.10 -12.37
C PHE A 680 2.01 -13.48 -12.97
N GLN A 681 1.71 -14.45 -12.12
CA GLN A 681 1.42 -15.82 -12.52
C GLN A 681 0.26 -16.33 -11.70
N GLN A 682 -0.71 -16.97 -12.35
CA GLN A 682 -1.93 -17.45 -11.71
C GLN A 682 -1.95 -18.97 -11.62
N ASP A 683 -2.76 -19.50 -10.71
CA ASP A 683 -3.24 -20.88 -10.79
C ASP A 683 -4.40 -20.99 -11.80
N ASP A 684 -4.18 -20.50 -13.02
CA ASP A 684 -5.23 -20.37 -14.04
C ASP A 684 -5.62 -21.74 -14.61
N ALA A 685 -6.92 -21.95 -14.83
CA ALA A 685 -7.43 -23.17 -15.44
C ALA A 685 -8.73 -22.95 -16.21
N HIS A 686 -8.85 -23.67 -17.33
CA HIS A 686 -10.00 -23.65 -18.23
C HIS A 686 -10.56 -25.07 -18.38
N ILE A 687 -11.84 -25.23 -18.06
CA ILE A 687 -12.56 -26.49 -18.21
C ILE A 687 -13.47 -26.38 -19.43
N PHE A 688 -13.22 -27.21 -20.45
CA PHE A 688 -14.11 -27.39 -21.58
C PHE A 688 -15.09 -28.52 -21.27
N CYS A 689 -16.39 -28.26 -21.31
CA CYS A 689 -17.42 -29.21 -20.91
C CYS A 689 -18.71 -29.04 -21.74
N THR A 690 -19.64 -29.99 -21.65
CA THR A 690 -20.99 -29.84 -22.24
C THR A 690 -21.89 -28.97 -21.35
N VAL A 691 -23.00 -28.45 -21.91
CA VAL A 691 -23.95 -27.59 -21.19
C VAL A 691 -24.58 -28.28 -19.95
N GLU A 692 -24.65 -29.61 -19.97
CA GLU A 692 -25.15 -30.46 -18.89
C GLU A 692 -24.12 -30.62 -17.76
N GLN A 693 -22.84 -30.76 -18.12
CA GLN A 693 -21.73 -30.93 -17.18
C GLN A 693 -21.45 -29.69 -16.32
N ILE A 694 -21.90 -28.48 -16.73
CA ILE A 694 -21.66 -27.20 -16.04
C ILE A 694 -21.92 -27.29 -14.52
N ARG A 695 -23.06 -27.85 -14.09
CA ARG A 695 -23.44 -27.90 -12.66
C ARG A 695 -22.46 -28.77 -11.85
N GLN A 696 -21.99 -29.88 -12.43
CA GLN A 696 -21.04 -30.78 -11.79
C GLN A 696 -19.65 -30.13 -11.67
N GLU A 697 -19.18 -29.47 -12.73
CA GLU A 697 -17.86 -28.83 -12.74
C GLU A 697 -17.77 -27.62 -11.81
N ILE A 698 -18.84 -26.81 -11.70
CA ILE A 698 -18.92 -25.73 -10.70
C ILE A 698 -18.91 -26.32 -9.27
N GLY A 699 -19.65 -27.40 -9.02
CA GLY A 699 -19.62 -28.11 -7.72
C GLY A 699 -18.22 -28.60 -7.35
N GLY A 700 -17.51 -29.22 -8.31
CA GLY A 700 -16.11 -29.64 -8.13
C GLY A 700 -15.14 -28.47 -7.91
N ALA A 701 -15.39 -27.31 -8.51
CA ALA A 701 -14.62 -26.09 -8.28
C ALA A 701 -14.84 -25.54 -6.85
N PHE A 702 -16.06 -25.56 -6.33
CA PHE A 702 -16.34 -25.18 -4.93
C PHE A 702 -15.71 -26.13 -3.92
N ASP A 703 -15.81 -27.45 -4.12
CA ASP A 703 -15.17 -28.43 -3.24
C ASP A 703 -13.63 -28.32 -3.30
N PHE A 704 -13.06 -27.83 -4.41
CA PHE A 704 -11.63 -27.48 -4.48
C PHE A 704 -11.31 -26.20 -3.70
N LEU A 705 -12.05 -25.11 -3.94
CA LEU A 705 -11.89 -23.83 -3.23
C LEU A 705 -11.88 -24.04 -1.71
N TYR A 706 -12.87 -24.76 -1.18
CA TYR A 706 -13.00 -25.05 0.24
C TYR A 706 -11.81 -25.85 0.79
N ALA A 707 -11.37 -26.88 0.04
CA ALA A 707 -10.22 -27.71 0.43
C ALA A 707 -8.88 -26.95 0.46
N VAL A 708 -8.74 -25.86 -0.28
CA VAL A 708 -7.53 -25.01 -0.25
C VAL A 708 -7.64 -23.92 0.79
N TYR A 709 -8.76 -23.20 0.86
CA TYR A 709 -8.93 -22.07 1.79
C TYR A 709 -8.95 -22.52 3.25
N GLY A 710 -9.46 -23.74 3.53
CA GLY A 710 -9.38 -24.35 4.85
C GLY A 710 -7.95 -24.59 5.37
N LEU A 711 -6.95 -24.76 4.49
CA LEU A 711 -5.53 -24.90 4.89
C LEU A 711 -4.93 -23.58 5.39
N PHE A 712 -5.48 -22.44 4.96
CA PHE A 712 -5.05 -21.11 5.37
C PHE A 712 -5.88 -20.53 6.52
N GLY A 713 -7.07 -21.09 6.79
CA GLY A 713 -8.00 -20.56 7.79
C GLY A 713 -8.72 -19.29 7.32
N PHE A 714 -8.89 -19.12 6.00
CA PHE A 714 -9.60 -17.95 5.46
C PHE A 714 -11.11 -18.06 5.61
N GLU A 715 -11.73 -17.00 6.13
CA GLU A 715 -13.14 -16.70 5.90
C GLU A 715 -13.30 -16.06 4.51
N PHE A 716 -14.35 -16.44 3.78
CA PHE A 716 -14.63 -15.94 2.43
C PHE A 716 -16.11 -15.63 2.21
N LYS A 717 -16.37 -14.64 1.35
CA LYS A 717 -17.69 -14.36 0.77
C LYS A 717 -17.74 -14.81 -0.69
N LEU A 718 -18.95 -15.18 -1.12
CA LEU A 718 -19.29 -15.47 -2.49
C LEU A 718 -20.16 -14.32 -3.03
N LYS A 719 -19.76 -13.74 -4.17
CA LYS A 719 -20.53 -12.72 -4.87
C LYS A 719 -20.90 -13.20 -6.27
N LEU A 720 -22.18 -13.10 -6.66
CA LEU A 720 -22.63 -13.38 -8.02
C LEU A 720 -22.62 -12.09 -8.84
N SER A 721 -21.67 -11.98 -9.76
CA SER A 721 -21.48 -10.79 -10.60
C SER A 721 -22.18 -10.99 -11.95
N THR A 722 -23.31 -10.30 -12.11
CA THR A 722 -24.25 -10.42 -13.24
C THR A 722 -23.95 -9.45 -14.39
N ARG A 723 -24.67 -9.57 -15.51
CA ARG A 723 -24.38 -8.94 -16.81
C ARG A 723 -24.10 -7.42 -16.72
N PRO A 724 -22.92 -6.95 -17.20
CA PRO A 724 -22.58 -5.52 -17.25
C PRO A 724 -23.37 -4.77 -18.35
N GLU A 725 -23.36 -3.44 -18.32
CA GLU A 725 -23.93 -2.60 -19.39
C GLU A 725 -23.29 -2.87 -20.77
N LYS A 726 -21.99 -3.18 -20.80
CA LYS A 726 -21.22 -3.51 -22.01
C LYS A 726 -20.89 -5.01 -22.02
N TYR A 727 -21.70 -5.79 -22.73
CA TYR A 727 -21.55 -7.24 -22.85
C TYR A 727 -21.52 -7.70 -24.32
N ILE A 728 -21.06 -8.94 -24.54
CA ILE A 728 -21.07 -9.64 -25.83
C ILE A 728 -21.91 -10.92 -25.68
N GLY A 729 -22.59 -11.33 -26.75
CA GLY A 729 -23.35 -12.58 -26.81
C GLY A 729 -24.86 -12.39 -26.69
N ASP A 730 -25.61 -13.48 -26.87
CA ASP A 730 -27.07 -13.47 -26.83
C ASP A 730 -27.63 -13.35 -25.41
N ILE A 731 -28.75 -12.62 -25.26
CA ILE A 731 -29.34 -12.34 -23.95
C ILE A 731 -29.97 -13.57 -23.30
N GLY A 732 -30.47 -14.53 -24.08
CA GLY A 732 -30.97 -15.82 -23.59
C GLY A 732 -29.85 -16.69 -23.04
N VAL A 733 -28.69 -16.73 -23.70
CA VAL A 733 -27.48 -17.39 -23.19
C VAL A 733 -27.03 -16.77 -21.87
N TRP A 734 -27.03 -15.43 -21.77
CA TRP A 734 -26.72 -14.74 -20.51
C TRP A 734 -27.67 -15.10 -19.38
N ASN A 735 -28.98 -15.08 -19.62
CA ASN A 735 -29.98 -15.42 -18.60
C ASN A 735 -29.82 -16.89 -18.13
N MET A 736 -29.53 -17.81 -19.06
CA MET A 736 -29.23 -19.22 -18.75
C MET A 736 -27.94 -19.36 -17.92
N ALA A 737 -26.90 -18.59 -18.25
CA ALA A 737 -25.61 -18.60 -17.56
C ALA A 737 -25.75 -18.12 -16.10
N GLU A 738 -26.42 -16.99 -15.89
CA GLU A 738 -26.69 -16.43 -14.57
C GLU A 738 -27.53 -17.39 -13.71
N ASP A 739 -28.55 -18.01 -14.29
CA ASP A 739 -29.39 -18.96 -13.56
C ASP A 739 -28.64 -20.24 -13.18
N LYS A 740 -27.82 -20.80 -14.08
CA LYS A 740 -26.95 -21.96 -13.77
C LYS A 740 -25.97 -21.64 -12.64
N LEU A 741 -25.37 -20.44 -12.61
CA LEU A 741 -24.48 -20.03 -11.52
C LEU A 741 -25.26 -19.81 -10.20
N ARG A 742 -26.43 -19.17 -10.26
CA ARG A 742 -27.31 -18.96 -9.09
C ARG A 742 -27.72 -20.28 -8.45
N GLN A 743 -28.25 -21.22 -9.23
CA GLN A 743 -28.63 -22.54 -8.76
C GLN A 743 -27.44 -23.32 -8.14
N ALA A 744 -26.24 -23.19 -8.70
CA ALA A 744 -25.04 -23.83 -8.17
C ALA A 744 -24.59 -23.17 -6.85
N LEU A 745 -24.69 -21.85 -6.73
CA LEU A 745 -24.47 -21.12 -5.48
C LEU A 745 -25.46 -21.52 -4.40
N ASP A 746 -26.76 -21.54 -4.69
CA ASP A 746 -27.81 -21.91 -3.73
C ASP A 746 -27.57 -23.32 -3.17
N SER A 747 -27.31 -24.28 -4.06
CA SER A 747 -26.98 -25.67 -3.69
C SER A 747 -25.70 -25.77 -2.83
N PHE A 748 -24.72 -24.89 -3.06
CA PHE A 748 -23.46 -24.91 -2.31
C PHE A 748 -23.60 -24.22 -0.94
N VAL A 749 -24.25 -23.05 -0.87
CA VAL A 749 -24.39 -22.32 0.41
C VAL A 749 -25.31 -23.05 1.39
N GLU A 750 -26.30 -23.81 0.91
CA GLU A 750 -27.09 -24.72 1.74
C GLU A 750 -26.21 -25.81 2.37
N LYS A 751 -25.33 -26.45 1.59
CA LYS A 751 -24.38 -27.49 2.05
C LYS A 751 -23.43 -27.00 3.14
N ILE A 752 -23.01 -25.72 3.11
CA ILE A 752 -22.04 -25.16 4.08
C ILE A 752 -22.65 -24.23 5.13
N GLY A 753 -23.97 -23.99 5.11
CA GLY A 753 -24.64 -23.07 6.04
C GLY A 753 -24.24 -21.60 5.88
N SER A 754 -23.98 -21.15 4.65
CA SER A 754 -23.49 -19.80 4.33
C SER A 754 -24.51 -18.99 3.52
N LYS A 755 -24.10 -17.84 2.98
CA LYS A 755 -24.88 -16.96 2.08
C LYS A 755 -23.99 -16.41 0.97
N TRP A 756 -24.60 -16.01 -0.13
CA TRP A 756 -23.96 -15.26 -1.22
C TRP A 756 -24.66 -13.90 -1.40
N GLU A 757 -23.95 -12.93 -2.00
CA GLU A 757 -24.44 -11.57 -2.27
C GLU A 757 -24.48 -11.35 -3.80
N GLU A 758 -25.50 -10.66 -4.34
CA GLU A 758 -25.47 -10.26 -5.75
C GLU A 758 -24.60 -9.00 -5.93
N ASN A 759 -23.85 -8.93 -7.02
CA ASN A 759 -23.02 -7.80 -7.41
C ASN A 759 -23.42 -7.32 -8.82
N PRO A 760 -24.52 -6.54 -8.93
CA PRO A 760 -25.15 -6.27 -10.22
C PRO A 760 -24.23 -5.51 -11.19
N GLY A 761 -24.07 -6.05 -12.39
CA GLY A 761 -23.32 -5.39 -13.48
C GLY A 761 -21.79 -5.53 -13.41
N ASP A 762 -21.24 -6.33 -12.50
CA ASP A 762 -19.79 -6.56 -12.38
C ASP A 762 -19.30 -7.82 -13.12
N GLY A 763 -20.17 -8.54 -13.84
CA GLY A 763 -19.77 -9.66 -14.71
C GLY A 763 -18.77 -9.21 -15.79
N ALA A 764 -17.90 -10.11 -16.28
CA ALA A 764 -17.02 -9.73 -17.37
C ALA A 764 -17.80 -9.68 -18.69
N PHE A 765 -17.27 -8.98 -19.70
CA PHE A 765 -17.96 -8.73 -20.96
C PHE A 765 -18.42 -9.99 -21.74
N TYR A 766 -17.86 -11.17 -21.44
CA TYR A 766 -18.16 -12.45 -22.11
C TYR A 766 -18.97 -13.45 -21.26
N GLY A 767 -19.25 -13.16 -19.98
CA GLY A 767 -20.06 -14.05 -19.16
C GLY A 767 -20.06 -13.72 -17.65
N PRO A 768 -21.08 -14.19 -16.91
CA PRO A 768 -21.22 -13.95 -15.48
C PRO A 768 -20.17 -14.75 -14.70
N LYS A 769 -19.85 -14.26 -13.50
CA LYS A 769 -18.82 -14.86 -12.64
C LYS A 769 -19.23 -14.92 -11.18
N ILE A 770 -18.71 -15.92 -10.49
CA ILE A 770 -18.75 -16.07 -9.04
C ILE A 770 -17.41 -15.58 -8.53
N ASP A 771 -17.42 -14.49 -7.78
CA ASP A 771 -16.22 -13.90 -7.21
C ASP A 771 -16.07 -14.33 -5.76
N ILE A 772 -14.87 -14.83 -5.44
CA ILE A 772 -14.55 -15.26 -4.08
C ILE A 772 -13.64 -14.22 -3.44
N THR A 773 -14.22 -13.52 -2.49
CA THR A 773 -13.57 -12.48 -1.70
C THR A 773 -13.08 -13.08 -0.39
N VAL A 774 -11.78 -13.04 -0.14
CA VAL A 774 -11.18 -13.40 1.16
C VAL A 774 -10.95 -12.15 2.00
N TYR A 775 -11.02 -12.32 3.32
CA TYR A 775 -10.60 -11.30 4.28
C TYR A 775 -9.16 -11.53 4.71
N ASP A 776 -8.34 -10.48 4.64
CA ASP A 776 -7.06 -10.47 5.36
C ASP A 776 -7.29 -10.26 6.88
N ALA A 777 -6.21 -10.34 7.67
CA ALA A 777 -6.28 -10.08 9.11
C ALA A 777 -6.56 -8.60 9.49
N LEU A 778 -6.81 -7.73 8.51
CA LEU A 778 -7.22 -6.34 8.65
C LEU A 778 -8.64 -6.10 8.12
N LYS A 779 -9.38 -7.17 7.81
CA LYS A 779 -10.75 -7.15 7.26
C LYS A 779 -10.88 -6.43 5.92
N ARG A 780 -9.80 -6.32 5.14
CA ARG A 780 -9.85 -5.82 3.77
C ARG A 780 -10.30 -6.94 2.84
N GLU A 781 -11.20 -6.60 1.92
CA GLU A 781 -11.74 -7.52 0.93
C GLU A 781 -10.77 -7.68 -0.25
N PHE A 782 -10.33 -8.92 -0.51
CA PHE A 782 -9.51 -9.26 -1.67
C PHE A 782 -10.20 -10.33 -2.52
N GLN A 783 -10.63 -9.96 -3.72
CA GLN A 783 -11.00 -10.94 -4.76
C GLN A 783 -9.74 -11.73 -5.17
N CYS A 784 -9.78 -13.04 -4.93
CA CYS A 784 -8.67 -13.96 -5.21
C CYS A 784 -9.13 -15.11 -6.12
N GLY A 785 -10.12 -15.88 -5.65
CA GLY A 785 -10.75 -16.91 -6.46
C GLY A 785 -11.82 -16.34 -7.39
N THR A 786 -12.02 -16.99 -8.52
CA THR A 786 -13.16 -16.72 -9.43
C THR A 786 -13.57 -18.01 -10.13
N ILE A 787 -14.86 -18.16 -10.41
CA ILE A 787 -15.42 -19.20 -11.28
C ILE A 787 -16.33 -18.49 -12.29
N GLN A 788 -15.99 -18.58 -13.57
CA GLN A 788 -16.64 -17.80 -14.63
C GLN A 788 -17.06 -18.69 -15.79
N LEU A 789 -18.28 -18.46 -16.29
CA LEU A 789 -18.89 -19.25 -17.34
C LEU A 789 -18.83 -18.48 -18.67
N ASP A 790 -18.20 -19.05 -19.70
CA ASP A 790 -17.98 -18.41 -21.01
C ASP A 790 -18.49 -19.29 -22.16
N PHE A 791 -19.45 -18.74 -22.91
CA PHE A 791 -20.01 -19.30 -24.14
C PHE A 791 -19.49 -18.58 -25.39
N ASN A 792 -18.86 -17.41 -25.23
CA ASN A 792 -18.45 -16.51 -26.30
C ASN A 792 -17.06 -16.86 -26.88
N LEU A 793 -16.04 -17.19 -26.06
CA LEU A 793 -14.74 -17.62 -26.62
C LEU A 793 -14.85 -18.93 -27.43
N PRO A 794 -15.58 -19.98 -26.98
CA PRO A 794 -15.78 -21.17 -27.80
C PRO A 794 -16.38 -20.89 -29.18
N ASN A 795 -17.35 -19.96 -29.27
CA ASN A 795 -17.92 -19.52 -30.53
C ASN A 795 -16.91 -18.73 -31.38
N ARG A 796 -16.22 -17.73 -30.78
CA ARG A 796 -15.23 -16.90 -31.48
C ARG A 796 -14.04 -17.67 -32.03
N PHE A 797 -13.61 -18.73 -31.35
CA PHE A 797 -12.57 -19.65 -31.84
C PHE A 797 -13.11 -20.81 -32.69
N LYS A 798 -14.43 -20.90 -32.89
CA LYS A 798 -15.12 -21.98 -33.58
C LYS A 798 -14.78 -23.39 -33.04
N LEU A 799 -14.56 -23.51 -31.73
CA LEU A 799 -14.19 -24.76 -31.04
C LEU A 799 -15.30 -25.80 -31.19
N ARG A 800 -14.98 -27.08 -31.43
CA ARG A 800 -16.00 -28.12 -31.63
C ARG A 800 -15.59 -29.44 -31.01
N TYR A 801 -16.55 -30.24 -30.58
CA TYR A 801 -16.37 -31.64 -30.21
C TYR A 801 -17.32 -32.54 -31.00
N LEU A 802 -16.94 -33.79 -31.25
CA LEU A 802 -17.82 -34.79 -31.84
C LEU A 802 -18.86 -35.25 -30.80
N ALA A 803 -20.13 -34.95 -31.05
CA ALA A 803 -21.24 -35.29 -30.16
C ALA A 803 -21.57 -36.79 -30.19
N SER A 804 -22.25 -37.28 -29.16
CA SER A 804 -22.74 -38.67 -29.14
C SER A 804 -23.93 -38.85 -30.09
N LYS A 805 -24.19 -40.09 -30.54
CA LYS A 805 -25.36 -40.39 -31.40
C LYS A 805 -26.70 -40.17 -30.71
N ASP A 806 -26.72 -40.31 -29.38
CA ASP A 806 -27.90 -40.19 -28.53
C ASP A 806 -27.96 -38.80 -27.83
N GLU A 807 -26.95 -37.96 -28.07
CA GLU A 807 -26.87 -36.60 -27.53
C GLU A 807 -27.82 -35.72 -28.34
N VAL A 808 -29.04 -35.55 -27.83
CA VAL A 808 -29.95 -34.50 -28.29
C VAL A 808 -29.26 -33.18 -27.96
N LEU A 809 -28.55 -32.62 -28.95
CA LEU A 809 -28.06 -31.25 -28.91
C LEU A 809 -29.27 -30.37 -28.62
N SER A 810 -29.37 -29.92 -27.37
CA SER A 810 -30.61 -29.37 -26.83
C SER A 810 -31.09 -28.18 -27.66
N GLU A 811 -32.39 -27.89 -27.70
CA GLU A 811 -32.89 -26.70 -28.41
C GLU A 811 -32.30 -25.38 -27.84
N SER A 812 -31.72 -25.45 -26.63
CA SER A 812 -30.94 -24.41 -25.96
C SER A 812 -29.46 -24.34 -26.33
N ALA A 813 -28.90 -25.34 -27.03
CA ALA A 813 -27.72 -25.13 -27.84
C ALA A 813 -28.17 -24.28 -29.04
N VAL A 814 -27.86 -22.98 -28.99
CA VAL A 814 -28.10 -22.03 -30.07
C VAL A 814 -27.75 -22.72 -31.38
N LYS A 815 -28.73 -22.85 -32.30
CA LYS A 815 -28.53 -23.45 -33.62
C LYS A 815 -27.50 -22.61 -34.38
N ASP A 816 -26.24 -22.95 -34.19
CA ASP A 816 -25.11 -22.29 -34.81
C ASP A 816 -25.05 -22.80 -36.25
N PRO A 817 -25.39 -21.96 -37.25
CA PRO A 817 -25.43 -22.40 -38.64
C PRO A 817 -24.05 -22.74 -39.19
N GLU A 818 -22.96 -22.43 -38.47
CA GLU A 818 -21.60 -22.81 -38.83
C GLU A 818 -21.12 -24.15 -38.21
N LEU A 819 -21.90 -24.78 -37.32
CA LEU A 819 -21.54 -26.10 -36.78
C LEU A 819 -21.87 -27.23 -37.78
N PRO A 820 -20.90 -28.09 -38.12
CA PRO A 820 -21.18 -29.29 -38.93
C PRO A 820 -22.09 -30.26 -38.17
N ALA A 821 -22.93 -31.01 -38.90
CA ALA A 821 -23.79 -32.02 -38.32
C ALA A 821 -22.98 -33.08 -37.53
N GLY A 822 -23.46 -33.42 -36.33
CA GLY A 822 -22.77 -34.35 -35.41
C GLY A 822 -21.70 -33.68 -34.53
N TYR A 823 -21.50 -32.36 -34.60
CA TYR A 823 -20.61 -31.63 -33.70
C TYR A 823 -21.37 -30.74 -32.72
N GLY A 824 -20.89 -30.71 -31.47
CA GLY A 824 -21.33 -29.78 -30.42
C GLY A 824 -20.32 -28.65 -30.20
N ARG A 825 -20.79 -27.57 -29.57
CA ARG A 825 -19.98 -26.43 -29.10
C ARG A 825 -19.68 -26.61 -27.61
N PRO A 826 -18.42 -26.67 -27.17
CA PRO A 826 -18.10 -26.78 -25.75
C PRO A 826 -18.39 -25.46 -25.03
N VAL A 827 -18.70 -25.54 -23.74
CA VAL A 827 -18.74 -24.39 -22.83
C VAL A 827 -17.42 -24.34 -22.08
N MET A 828 -16.88 -23.14 -21.87
CA MET A 828 -15.62 -22.95 -21.15
C MET A 828 -15.90 -22.37 -19.76
N ILE A 829 -15.37 -23.02 -18.72
CA ILE A 829 -15.36 -22.47 -17.35
C ILE A 829 -13.93 -22.01 -17.07
N HIS A 830 -13.73 -20.69 -16.92
CA HIS A 830 -12.49 -20.14 -16.39
C HIS A 830 -12.53 -20.21 -14.88
N ARG A 831 -11.40 -20.51 -14.24
CA ARG A 831 -11.30 -20.34 -12.79
C ARG A 831 -9.87 -20.13 -12.31
N ALA A 832 -9.79 -19.58 -11.10
CA ALA A 832 -8.61 -19.56 -10.25
C ALA A 832 -9.05 -19.79 -8.81
N VAL A 833 -8.24 -20.47 -7.99
CA VAL A 833 -8.50 -20.68 -6.56
C VAL A 833 -7.67 -19.71 -5.73
N LEU A 834 -6.36 -19.63 -5.99
CA LEU A 834 -5.48 -18.66 -5.33
C LEU A 834 -5.52 -17.27 -6.00
N GLY A 835 -5.77 -17.21 -7.29
CA GLY A 835 -5.57 -16.00 -8.09
C GLY A 835 -4.11 -15.91 -8.53
N SER A 836 -3.49 -14.73 -8.44
CA SER A 836 -2.03 -14.63 -8.66
C SER A 836 -1.25 -15.05 -7.42
N PHE A 837 -0.16 -15.80 -7.62
CA PHE A 837 0.75 -16.19 -6.54
C PHE A 837 1.32 -14.95 -5.83
N GLU A 838 1.63 -13.90 -6.56
CA GLU A 838 2.04 -12.60 -6.00
C GLU A 838 1.00 -12.11 -4.97
N ARG A 839 -0.26 -11.89 -5.40
CA ARG A 839 -1.32 -11.37 -4.54
C ARG A 839 -1.57 -12.28 -3.35
N MET A 840 -1.63 -13.59 -3.56
CA MET A 840 -1.86 -14.57 -2.51
C MET A 840 -0.73 -14.58 -1.47
N ILE A 841 0.54 -14.55 -1.89
CA ILE A 841 1.69 -14.44 -0.97
C ILE A 841 1.64 -13.11 -0.22
N GLY A 842 1.26 -12.02 -0.90
CA GLY A 842 0.94 -10.73 -0.27
C GLY A 842 -0.03 -10.91 0.89
N ILE A 843 -1.26 -11.39 0.60
CA ILE A 843 -2.33 -11.57 1.60
C ILE A 843 -1.90 -12.51 2.72
N LEU A 844 -1.27 -13.65 2.43
CA LEU A 844 -0.80 -14.60 3.44
C LEU A 844 0.27 -13.99 4.37
N THR A 845 1.13 -13.11 3.83
CA THR A 845 2.12 -12.37 4.64
C THR A 845 1.44 -11.48 5.68
N GLU A 846 0.37 -10.77 5.29
CA GLU A 846 -0.37 -9.84 6.17
C GLU A 846 -1.30 -10.60 7.14
N HIS A 847 -1.94 -11.67 6.66
CA HIS A 847 -2.80 -12.56 7.43
C HIS A 847 -2.03 -13.21 8.59
N PHE A 848 -0.90 -13.88 8.30
CA PHE A 848 -0.03 -14.48 9.33
C PHE A 848 0.88 -13.47 10.04
N ALA A 849 0.89 -12.20 9.64
CA ALA A 849 1.85 -11.18 10.13
C ALA A 849 3.32 -11.66 10.06
N GLY A 850 3.68 -12.39 8.99
CA GLY A 850 4.99 -13.02 8.81
C GLY A 850 5.26 -14.26 9.66
N LYS A 851 4.32 -14.72 10.49
CA LYS A 851 4.45 -15.93 11.33
C LYS A 851 3.92 -17.18 10.63
N TRP A 852 4.56 -17.54 9.52
CA TRP A 852 4.17 -18.66 8.67
C TRP A 852 3.91 -19.97 9.43
N PRO A 853 2.89 -20.76 9.05
CA PRO A 853 2.73 -22.14 9.52
C PRO A 853 3.86 -23.02 8.97
N PHE A 854 4.22 -24.09 9.68
CA PHE A 854 5.44 -24.86 9.42
C PHE A 854 5.57 -25.33 7.97
N TRP A 855 4.50 -25.87 7.39
CA TRP A 855 4.51 -26.41 6.03
C TRP A 855 4.78 -25.36 4.93
N LEU A 856 4.44 -24.09 5.19
CA LEU A 856 4.59 -22.97 4.25
C LEU A 856 5.83 -22.10 4.55
N SER A 857 6.38 -22.22 5.77
CA SER A 857 7.46 -21.36 6.24
C SER A 857 8.74 -21.51 5.42
N PRO A 858 9.38 -20.40 5.02
CA PRO A 858 10.67 -20.46 4.34
C PRO A 858 11.85 -20.70 5.29
N ARG A 859 11.59 -20.78 6.60
CA ARG A 859 12.56 -20.91 7.70
C ARG A 859 11.98 -21.88 8.73
N GLN A 860 12.01 -23.17 8.41
CA GLN A 860 11.33 -24.20 9.20
C GLN A 860 12.10 -24.49 10.50
N VAL A 861 13.41 -24.71 10.40
CA VAL A 861 14.26 -25.09 11.53
C VAL A 861 15.60 -24.33 11.50
N MET A 862 16.06 -23.84 12.65
CA MET A 862 17.44 -23.35 12.83
C MET A 862 18.18 -24.26 13.81
N VAL A 863 19.36 -24.78 13.43
CA VAL A 863 20.26 -25.52 14.34
C VAL A 863 21.27 -24.55 14.96
N VAL A 864 21.38 -24.58 16.28
CA VAL A 864 22.24 -23.67 17.06
C VAL A 864 23.19 -24.49 17.95
N PRO A 865 24.48 -24.60 17.57
CA PRO A 865 25.48 -25.23 18.42
C PRO A 865 25.79 -24.37 19.66
N VAL A 866 25.85 -25.01 20.82
CA VAL A 866 26.16 -24.38 22.12
C VAL A 866 27.58 -23.83 22.16
N MET A 867 28.52 -24.49 21.49
CA MET A 867 29.93 -24.10 21.38
C MET A 867 30.51 -24.47 20.01
N PRO A 868 31.58 -23.80 19.51
CA PRO A 868 32.11 -24.05 18.16
C PRO A 868 32.53 -25.49 17.87
N LYS A 869 32.91 -26.27 18.90
CA LYS A 869 33.24 -27.70 18.75
C LYS A 869 32.04 -28.53 18.23
N MET A 870 30.81 -28.08 18.46
CA MET A 870 29.58 -28.78 18.05
C MET A 870 29.09 -28.36 16.65
N ASN A 871 29.88 -27.54 15.92
CA ASN A 871 29.50 -27.08 14.58
C ASN A 871 29.33 -28.25 13.60
N ASP A 872 30.18 -29.27 13.68
CA ASP A 872 30.13 -30.43 12.76
C ASP A 872 28.85 -31.24 12.98
N TYR A 873 28.46 -31.49 14.24
CA TYR A 873 27.18 -32.13 14.57
C TYR A 873 25.97 -31.26 14.15
N ALA A 874 26.05 -29.94 14.30
CA ALA A 874 24.99 -29.03 13.83
C ALA A 874 24.79 -29.08 12.30
N LEU A 875 25.89 -29.19 11.53
CA LEU A 875 25.86 -29.37 10.07
C LEU A 875 25.39 -30.78 9.68
N GLU A 876 25.71 -31.81 10.47
CA GLU A 876 25.20 -33.17 10.28
C GLU A 876 23.66 -33.22 10.43
N VAL A 877 23.13 -32.63 11.51
CA VAL A 877 21.68 -32.48 11.74
C VAL A 877 21.05 -31.69 10.60
N GLN A 878 21.67 -30.59 10.17
CA GLN A 878 21.20 -29.84 9.00
C GLN A 878 21.10 -30.73 7.74
N LYS A 879 22.11 -31.57 7.49
CA LYS A 879 22.12 -32.47 6.33
C LYS A 879 21.00 -33.50 6.40
N ILE A 880 20.83 -34.18 7.54
CA ILE A 880 19.80 -35.22 7.75
C ILE A 880 18.40 -34.71 7.41
N PHE A 881 18.06 -33.50 7.85
CA PHE A 881 16.74 -32.90 7.63
C PHE A 881 16.60 -32.27 6.22
N SER A 882 17.67 -31.68 5.66
CA SER A 882 17.64 -31.11 4.30
C SER A 882 17.60 -32.18 3.20
N ASP A 883 18.21 -33.35 3.41
CA ASP A 883 18.06 -34.54 2.54
C ASP A 883 16.58 -35.04 2.46
N LYS A 884 15.75 -34.69 3.45
CA LYS A 884 14.29 -34.93 3.47
C LYS A 884 13.47 -33.72 3.01
N GLY A 885 14.12 -32.68 2.51
CA GLY A 885 13.50 -31.46 2.01
C GLY A 885 12.91 -30.53 3.08
N ILE A 886 13.35 -30.63 4.34
CA ILE A 886 13.05 -29.61 5.37
C ILE A 886 13.95 -28.39 5.13
N PHE A 887 13.39 -27.19 5.22
CA PHE A 887 14.16 -25.94 5.15
C PHE A 887 14.84 -25.65 6.49
N ILE A 888 15.99 -26.29 6.66
CA ILE A 888 16.83 -26.22 7.85
C ILE A 888 18.13 -25.45 7.57
N ASP A 889 18.41 -24.48 8.43
CA ASP A 889 19.60 -23.64 8.39
C ASP A 889 20.42 -23.86 9.70
N ALA A 890 21.72 -23.57 9.71
CA ALA A 890 22.59 -23.78 10.88
C ALA A 890 23.46 -22.55 11.17
N ASP A 891 23.42 -22.04 12.41
CA ASP A 891 24.19 -20.86 12.83
C ASP A 891 25.53 -21.28 13.48
N THR A 892 26.54 -21.49 12.65
CA THR A 892 27.92 -21.79 13.07
C THR A 892 28.76 -20.56 13.43
N SER A 893 28.16 -19.36 13.47
CA SER A 893 28.89 -18.10 13.69
C SER A 893 29.53 -18.00 15.09
N ALA A 894 30.46 -17.06 15.26
CA ALA A 894 31.10 -16.77 16.55
C ALA A 894 30.20 -16.01 17.55
N ASN A 895 28.90 -15.84 17.27
CA ASN A 895 27.97 -15.18 18.17
C ASN A 895 27.67 -16.02 19.42
N THR A 896 27.30 -15.36 20.53
CA THR A 896 26.86 -16.08 21.74
C THR A 896 25.56 -16.85 21.50
N LEU A 897 25.39 -18.00 22.16
CA LEU A 897 24.20 -18.85 22.06
C LEU A 897 22.89 -18.06 22.16
N GLN A 898 22.79 -17.14 23.13
CA GLN A 898 21.62 -16.28 23.32
C GLN A 898 21.38 -15.34 22.12
N LYS A 899 22.44 -14.80 21.50
CA LYS A 899 22.33 -13.95 20.31
C LYS A 899 21.91 -14.76 19.08
N LYS A 900 22.40 -15.99 18.91
CA LYS A 900 21.96 -16.92 17.85
C LYS A 900 20.47 -17.24 17.98
N ILE A 901 20.04 -17.70 19.16
CA ILE A 901 18.63 -17.99 19.48
C ILE A 901 17.75 -16.76 19.24
N ARG A 902 18.15 -15.58 19.74
CA ARG A 902 17.39 -14.34 19.53
C ARG A 902 17.31 -13.96 18.05
N THR A 903 18.37 -14.18 17.27
CA THR A 903 18.37 -13.90 15.83
C THR A 903 17.37 -14.82 15.11
N ALA A 904 17.39 -16.12 15.40
CA ALA A 904 16.44 -17.08 14.83
C ALA A 904 14.97 -16.79 15.26
N GLN A 905 14.75 -16.36 16.51
CA GLN A 905 13.43 -15.91 16.96
C GLN A 905 12.96 -14.65 16.23
N LEU A 906 13.85 -13.70 15.95
CA LEU A 906 13.51 -12.48 15.19
C LEU A 906 13.23 -12.79 13.72
N GLU A 907 14.02 -13.67 13.09
CA GLU A 907 13.81 -14.17 11.72
C GLU A 907 12.59 -15.13 11.59
N GLN A 908 11.81 -15.33 12.67
CA GLN A 908 10.57 -16.11 12.74
C GLN A 908 10.68 -17.61 12.38
N TYR A 909 11.83 -18.25 12.63
CA TYR A 909 11.95 -19.71 12.51
C TYR A 909 10.89 -20.41 13.37
N ASN A 910 10.24 -21.45 12.84
CA ASN A 910 9.22 -22.20 13.59
C ASN A 910 9.85 -22.98 14.75
N TYR A 911 10.99 -23.63 14.50
CA TYR A 911 11.76 -24.36 15.50
C TYR A 911 13.22 -23.94 15.56
N ILE A 912 13.79 -24.00 16.76
CA ILE A 912 15.20 -23.82 17.02
C ILE A 912 15.69 -25.06 17.74
N PHE A 913 16.58 -25.82 17.10
CA PHE A 913 17.23 -26.99 17.68
C PHE A 913 18.54 -26.54 18.32
N VAL A 914 18.68 -26.71 19.63
CA VAL A 914 19.95 -26.45 20.33
C VAL A 914 20.71 -27.77 20.45
N VAL A 915 22.01 -27.75 20.15
CA VAL A 915 22.88 -28.94 20.21
C VAL A 915 24.19 -28.66 20.97
N GLY A 916 24.44 -29.44 22.00
CA GLY A 916 25.67 -29.48 22.78
C GLY A 916 26.29 -30.87 22.78
N ALA A 917 27.23 -31.11 23.70
CA ALA A 917 27.96 -32.37 23.78
C ALA A 917 27.09 -33.52 24.31
N GLU A 918 26.06 -33.22 25.13
CA GLU A 918 25.09 -34.22 25.57
C GLU A 918 24.22 -34.67 24.39
N GLU A 919 23.74 -33.73 23.58
CA GLU A 919 22.98 -34.00 22.36
C GLU A 919 23.79 -34.78 21.31
N GLU A 920 25.07 -34.44 21.10
CA GLU A 920 25.97 -35.17 20.19
C GLU A 920 26.17 -36.62 20.63
N ASN A 921 26.48 -36.85 21.90
CA ASN A 921 26.70 -38.19 22.46
C ASN A 921 25.42 -39.05 22.45
N ALA A 922 24.26 -38.44 22.72
CA ALA A 922 22.97 -39.14 22.76
C ALA A 922 22.28 -39.25 21.39
N ARG A 923 22.80 -38.56 20.35
CA ARG A 923 22.18 -38.44 19.02
C ARG A 923 20.76 -37.83 19.07
N THR A 924 20.62 -36.82 19.93
CA THR A 924 19.37 -36.08 20.19
C THR A 924 19.48 -34.61 19.78
N VAL A 925 18.38 -33.86 19.91
CA VAL A 925 18.30 -32.40 19.79
C VAL A 925 17.41 -31.83 20.90
N ASN A 926 17.70 -30.61 21.35
CA ASN A 926 16.82 -29.85 22.25
C ASN A 926 15.91 -28.93 21.43
N ILE A 927 14.61 -29.23 21.35
CA ILE A 927 13.67 -28.51 20.46
C ILE A 927 13.00 -27.34 21.20
N ARG A 928 13.14 -26.13 20.64
CA ARG A 928 12.38 -24.93 21.04
C ARG A 928 11.40 -24.55 19.95
N ASN A 929 10.15 -24.29 20.30
CA ASN A 929 9.07 -23.95 19.40
C ASN A 929 8.69 -22.46 19.53
N ARG A 930 8.67 -21.73 18.40
CA ARG A 930 8.30 -20.31 18.31
C ARG A 930 6.98 -19.97 19.01
N ASP A 931 6.01 -20.88 18.94
CA ASP A 931 4.64 -20.64 19.35
C ASP A 931 4.32 -21.21 20.75
N ASP A 932 5.27 -21.91 21.40
CA ASP A 932 5.11 -22.46 22.76
C ASP A 932 6.22 -21.96 23.71
N GLN A 933 5.83 -21.12 24.67
CA GLN A 933 6.74 -20.58 25.69
C GLN A 933 7.28 -21.63 26.68
N ALA A 934 6.60 -22.76 26.89
CA ALA A 934 7.09 -23.82 27.77
C ALA A 934 8.40 -24.42 27.23
N THR A 935 8.49 -24.60 25.90
CA THR A 935 9.67 -25.12 25.19
C THR A 935 10.86 -24.15 25.13
N GLN A 936 10.74 -22.93 25.66
CA GLN A 936 11.83 -21.94 25.62
C GLN A 936 12.82 -22.08 26.78
N LYS A 937 12.46 -22.88 27.80
CA LYS A 937 13.39 -23.40 28.82
C LYS A 937 14.16 -24.60 28.26
N LEU A 938 15.08 -25.19 29.02
CA LEU A 938 15.77 -26.41 28.59
C LEU A 938 14.72 -27.53 28.45
N GLY A 939 14.39 -27.90 27.22
CA GLY A 939 13.39 -28.93 26.92
C GLY A 939 13.92 -30.34 27.14
N GLU A 940 13.06 -31.33 26.90
CA GLU A 940 13.44 -32.74 26.83
C GLU A 940 14.35 -33.00 25.61
N MET A 941 15.29 -33.95 25.74
CA MET A 941 16.15 -34.37 24.62
C MET A 941 15.36 -35.33 23.73
N ILE A 942 15.18 -34.97 22.46
CA ILE A 942 14.40 -35.76 21.49
C ILE A 942 15.37 -36.39 20.50
N ALA A 943 15.24 -37.69 20.20
CA ALA A 943 16.10 -38.36 19.23
C ALA A 943 15.97 -37.72 17.83
N ILE A 944 17.06 -37.67 17.06
CA ILE A 944 17.06 -37.09 15.70
C ILE A 944 15.93 -37.66 14.83
N GLN A 945 15.67 -38.97 14.93
CA GLN A 945 14.65 -39.64 14.13
C GLN A 945 13.23 -39.21 14.52
N ASP A 946 12.90 -39.19 15.82
CA ASP A 946 11.59 -38.73 16.30
C ASP A 946 11.36 -37.25 15.97
N ALA A 947 12.40 -36.43 16.08
CA ALA A 947 12.38 -35.02 15.66
C ALA A 947 12.10 -34.87 14.16
N LEU A 948 12.73 -35.70 13.33
CA LEU A 948 12.52 -35.71 11.88
C LEU A 948 11.10 -36.16 11.51
N ASP A 949 10.60 -37.23 12.10
CA ASP A 949 9.27 -37.76 11.82
C ASP A 949 8.17 -36.79 12.28
N GLY A 950 8.37 -36.09 13.40
CA GLY A 950 7.53 -34.98 13.84
C GLY A 950 7.49 -33.82 12.85
N MET A 951 8.65 -33.37 12.34
CA MET A 951 8.73 -32.31 11.32
C MET A 951 8.08 -32.74 9.99
N LEU A 952 8.29 -33.97 9.55
CA LEU A 952 7.68 -34.52 8.32
C LEU A 952 6.16 -34.55 8.45
N LYS A 953 5.64 -35.09 9.56
CA LYS A 953 4.21 -35.11 9.87
C LYS A 953 3.58 -33.72 9.85
N LEU A 954 4.23 -32.71 10.47
CA LEU A 954 3.75 -31.32 10.44
C LEU A 954 3.69 -30.73 9.02
N LYS A 955 4.64 -31.10 8.16
CA LYS A 955 4.68 -30.67 6.76
C LYS A 955 3.58 -31.34 5.91
N GLU A 956 3.27 -32.60 6.19
CA GLU A 956 2.24 -33.39 5.50
C GLU A 956 0.82 -33.02 5.93
N GLU A 957 0.58 -32.85 7.24
CA GLU A 957 -0.72 -32.49 7.81
C GLU A 957 -1.16 -31.05 7.48
N ARG A 958 -0.23 -30.19 7.03
CA ARG A 958 -0.45 -28.80 6.60
C ARG A 958 -1.25 -27.94 7.59
N ARG A 959 -1.09 -28.22 8.88
CA ARG A 959 -1.81 -27.52 9.97
C ARG A 959 -1.34 -26.08 10.13
N LEU A 960 -2.24 -25.23 10.62
CA LEU A 960 -1.94 -23.84 11.00
C LEU A 960 -1.12 -23.75 12.30
N GLY A 961 -1.40 -24.63 13.26
CA GLY A 961 -0.69 -24.69 14.53
C GLY A 961 0.59 -25.50 14.43
N ASN A 962 1.69 -24.95 14.93
CA ASN A 962 3.02 -25.59 14.94
C ASN A 962 3.27 -26.36 16.25
N LYS A 963 2.29 -27.07 16.81
CA LYS A 963 2.55 -27.87 18.01
C LYS A 963 3.29 -29.16 17.58
N PHE A 964 4.44 -29.43 18.21
CA PHE A 964 5.19 -30.68 18.02
C PHE A 964 4.36 -31.88 18.48
#